data_AF-A0A2V9XGP9-F1
#
_entry.id   AF-A0A2V9XGP9-F1
#
_cell.length_a   1.000
_cell.length_b   1.000
_cell.length_c   1.000
_cell.angle_alpha   90.00
_cell.angle_beta   90.00
_cell.angle_gamma   90.00
#
_symmetry.space_group_name_H-M   'P 1'
#
loop_
_entity.id
_entity.type
_entity.pdbx_description
1 polymer ?
#
loop_
_entity_poly.entity_id
_entity_poly.type
_entity_poly.pdbx_seq_one_letter_code
_entity_poly.pdbx_strand_id
1 'polypeptide(L)'
;MTVTPSNQEFAITHQADPQGPGTAALPQARPEAFQRRKVFFLVDSFNVGGTESQAVELARRMDPAAYDLTVGCLKKEGPLLDRLQKSSIQVIEFYPQGGIDSIGGAREMLRLAAFLRRERFEVVHTHDLWSNLLGVPAARMARVPVIVSSRRDLSQFAWYKTSRRVWLRRIQNLSNIVLANANSIREGLIAEDGFAPEKIRVIRNGVETEAIQTTARDRERLFPGIGNSKLVVLVGNMHSDVKGHPWLIEAAQTVVREFPSTRFVLVGDGQDRKKCENQVANLGLRQNFLFLGRRKDVPEILACCDVAVLPSRAEGLPNAVLEYLASGLPTVATEIGGITEIIQDGNTGVLVPPENSDALARAVARLLRDPELSRKLGRSGREYVQRNFSFERLVREVDALYTELLESRGHSSRMNSTSRWSQRRNALAQRWKHRMTRLAAMNRDELLDRARQYLSARADGLRFRLGLDFPSEIHNGTTTKHPGFFFRPEQVLSLCGVLKQRMPNQVDQIVRQAERICRHHFDLLGYENIDYGNEIEWNCDQVHGKRAPGKPWFQVPYLNFQEVGDSKITWELNRHQHWVTLAKAYRLSGDERFANEIFRQWQHWHSANPYPIGINWASSLEVAFRSLSWLWVYFLLADAPVTPSGFRSEWLRALEINGRHIERYLSTYFSANTHLLGEGVALFFIGVLCPELAAAERWKQRGLEVVLREAEHQVQADGLHFEQSTYYHVYALDFFLHAAILASVNEIPLPKKFELKLEKMLDALLLLSRPGTPAQLGDDDGGRLFDPRRNRSEHMLDPLATGAVLFGRGDFKLVSGGLREETLWLLGSNGIDEFDRISEKVLDNNSVALPAGGIYLMTSAEAGYQLMVDAGHHGAITGGHGHADALSVCVNCKQGPLLIDPGTFEYVGSDSSRDQFRGTAAHNTLQIDGLNQAEPKGPFAWVRLPNVKRERWINGDHFDLFAGTQDGYAHLEHPVIHCRWIFGLKSRFWLVRDVAMGRGQHRLDLFWHLDPGLRQGRNGREIFHAENGGQGLGLLTAHGHDWSQEVSEGWWSPAYGRKEPAPVAHFGTVAELPTEFVTLLVPGVEKGEQELGKIVRIEGSSIAKVCGYRYRTSSEEEHCIVFGTAGEHWTLGPWRSDAEFMYWGVERDGLTRTLIFCNGTYVENSGRRIVSSKQRITRCELMGKGKETTVHSSEKESIVVHDSLEGIPSELEAVSLVSTLPDSKTGSQEMPSGRTGV
;
A
#
# COMPACT_ATOMS: atom_id res chain seq x y z
N MET A 1 -63.62 -3.13 21.78
CA MET A 1 -64.04 -2.10 20.80
C MET A 1 -62.77 -1.58 20.19
N THR A 2 -62.54 -1.91 18.92
CA THR A 2 -61.20 -2.37 18.51
C THR A 2 -60.83 -1.82 17.14
N VAL A 3 -59.56 -1.44 16.98
CA VAL A 3 -59.01 -0.81 15.77
C VAL A 3 -58.66 -1.87 14.72
N THR A 4 -58.95 -1.57 13.46
CA THR A 4 -58.51 -2.30 12.26
C THR A 4 -58.22 -1.30 11.11
N PRO A 5 -57.41 -1.64 10.10
CA PRO A 5 -56.39 -0.68 9.64
C PRO A 5 -56.38 -0.38 8.12
N SER A 6 -55.30 0.32 7.72
CA SER A 6 -54.65 0.35 6.40
C SER A 6 -55.12 1.37 5.35
N ASN A 7 -54.10 1.82 4.60
CA ASN A 7 -54.07 2.41 3.26
C ASN A 7 -55.14 3.44 2.84
N GLN A 8 -54.67 4.63 2.45
CA GLN A 8 -55.34 5.40 1.39
C GLN A 8 -54.34 6.15 0.51
N GLU A 9 -54.35 5.78 -0.78
CA GLU A 9 -54.02 6.68 -1.88
C GLU A 9 -55.21 7.64 -2.13
N PHE A 10 -55.19 8.35 -3.27
CA PHE A 10 -56.23 9.22 -3.83
C PHE A 10 -56.42 10.59 -3.15
N ALA A 11 -56.89 11.64 -3.83
CA ALA A 11 -56.78 12.01 -5.26
C ALA A 11 -57.36 13.42 -5.52
N ILE A 12 -56.75 14.16 -6.46
CA ILE A 12 -57.40 15.08 -7.41
C ILE A 12 -58.03 16.42 -6.88
N THR A 13 -57.76 17.49 -7.64
CA THR A 13 -58.37 18.86 -7.65
C THR A 13 -58.34 19.77 -6.40
N HIS A 14 -57.40 20.71 -6.44
CA HIS A 14 -57.60 22.18 -6.50
C HIS A 14 -58.67 22.94 -5.68
N GLN A 15 -58.21 24.09 -5.17
CA GLN A 15 -58.93 25.34 -4.80
C GLN A 15 -59.79 25.35 -3.52
N ALA A 16 -59.21 25.92 -2.45
CA ALA A 16 -59.74 27.15 -1.82
C ALA A 16 -58.66 27.89 -0.99
N ASP A 17 -58.63 29.21 -1.14
CA ASP A 17 -58.07 30.23 -0.21
C ASP A 17 -59.32 30.88 0.48
N PRO A 18 -59.27 31.79 1.50
CA PRO A 18 -58.12 32.45 2.13
C PRO A 18 -58.22 32.67 3.69
N GLN A 19 -57.25 33.43 4.23
CA GLN A 19 -57.24 34.17 5.52
C GLN A 19 -57.00 33.33 6.81
N GLY A 20 -56.25 33.81 7.82
CA GLY A 20 -55.70 35.15 8.03
C GLY A 20 -54.54 35.25 9.06
N PRO A 21 -54.41 36.36 9.80
CA PRO A 21 -53.22 37.24 9.84
C PRO A 21 -52.15 36.88 10.89
N GLY A 22 -50.92 37.44 10.87
CA GLY A 22 -50.30 38.35 9.90
C GLY A 22 -49.28 39.32 10.55
N THR A 23 -48.16 39.61 9.88
CA THR A 23 -47.17 40.66 10.24
C THR A 23 -46.41 41.15 9.01
N ALA A 24 -45.77 42.32 9.09
CA ALA A 24 -45.32 43.09 7.92
C ALA A 24 -44.11 42.50 7.15
N ALA A 25 -44.11 42.67 5.83
CA ALA A 25 -43.00 42.39 4.92
C ALA A 25 -42.78 43.53 3.91
N LEU A 26 -41.57 43.60 3.34
CA LEU A 26 -41.06 44.72 2.53
C LEU A 26 -41.51 44.67 1.05
N PRO A 27 -41.29 45.77 0.27
CA PRO A 27 -41.77 45.84 -1.12
C PRO A 27 -41.22 44.74 -2.02
N GLN A 28 -42.08 44.22 -2.91
CA GLN A 28 -41.70 43.19 -3.88
C GLN A 28 -40.62 43.71 -4.84
N ALA A 29 -39.46 43.04 -4.83
CA ALA A 29 -38.49 43.17 -5.91
C ALA A 29 -39.06 42.56 -7.19
N ARG A 30 -38.81 43.20 -8.34
CA ARG A 30 -39.07 42.57 -9.65
C ARG A 30 -38.18 41.33 -9.79
N PRO A 31 -38.63 40.25 -10.46
CA PRO A 31 -37.74 39.16 -10.81
C PRO A 31 -36.61 39.71 -11.70
N GLU A 32 -35.36 39.54 -11.27
CA GLU A 32 -34.21 39.91 -12.10
C GLU A 32 -34.17 39.00 -13.32
N ALA A 33 -34.12 39.58 -14.52
CA ALA A 33 -33.97 38.80 -15.74
C ALA A 33 -32.57 38.18 -15.74
N PHE A 34 -32.49 36.84 -15.69
CA PHE A 34 -31.22 36.11 -15.70
C PHE A 34 -30.35 36.56 -16.87
N GLN A 35 -29.24 37.23 -16.54
CA GLN A 35 -28.32 37.76 -17.54
C GLN A 35 -27.53 36.61 -18.15
N ARG A 36 -27.64 36.44 -19.48
CA ARG A 36 -26.94 35.38 -20.20
C ARG A 36 -25.43 35.49 -20.03
N ARG A 37 -24.79 34.37 -19.73
CA ARG A 37 -23.34 34.27 -19.55
C ARG A 37 -22.64 34.50 -20.90
N LYS A 38 -21.78 35.51 -21.00
CA LYS A 38 -21.03 35.79 -22.22
C LYS A 38 -19.80 34.88 -22.35
N VAL A 39 -19.80 34.02 -23.37
CA VAL A 39 -18.77 33.01 -23.61
C VAL A 39 -18.12 33.18 -24.99
N PHE A 40 -16.79 33.15 -25.03
CA PHE A 40 -16.02 33.21 -26.27
C PHE A 40 -15.19 31.93 -26.45
N PHE A 41 -15.53 31.12 -27.45
CA PHE A 41 -14.68 29.99 -27.87
C PHE A 41 -13.63 30.49 -28.85
N LEU A 42 -12.44 29.90 -28.86
CA LEU A 42 -11.41 30.14 -29.88
C LEU A 42 -10.88 28.81 -30.41
N VAL A 43 -11.05 28.61 -31.72
CA VAL A 43 -10.54 27.46 -32.48
C VAL A 43 -9.48 27.89 -33.49
N ASP A 44 -8.74 26.94 -34.03
CA ASP A 44 -7.68 27.23 -35.00
C ASP A 44 -8.26 27.39 -36.42
N SER A 45 -9.17 26.49 -36.83
CA SER A 45 -9.96 26.60 -38.07
C SER A 45 -11.32 25.88 -37.94
N PHE A 46 -12.06 25.75 -39.04
CA PHE A 46 -13.28 24.93 -39.15
C PHE A 46 -13.13 23.76 -40.14
N ASN A 47 -11.89 23.33 -40.37
CA ASN A 47 -11.60 22.09 -41.10
C ASN A 47 -12.14 20.87 -40.33
N VAL A 48 -12.33 19.74 -41.04
CA VAL A 48 -12.82 18.50 -40.40
C VAL A 48 -11.68 17.88 -39.59
N GLY A 49 -11.67 18.18 -38.30
CA GLY A 49 -10.76 17.62 -37.31
C GLY A 49 -11.47 17.28 -36.00
N GLY A 50 -10.78 16.53 -35.15
CA GLY A 50 -11.35 15.99 -33.90
C GLY A 50 -11.65 17.08 -32.87
N THR A 51 -10.77 18.08 -32.74
CA THR A 51 -10.95 19.23 -31.85
C THR A 51 -12.07 20.14 -32.35
N GLU A 52 -12.04 20.49 -33.63
CA GLU A 52 -12.95 21.43 -34.27
C GLU A 52 -14.40 20.91 -34.23
N SER A 53 -14.59 19.61 -34.53
CA SER A 53 -15.91 18.97 -34.48
C SER A 53 -16.49 19.01 -33.06
N GLN A 54 -15.69 18.73 -32.04
CA GLN A 54 -16.11 18.78 -30.63
C GLN A 54 -16.41 20.22 -30.17
N ALA A 55 -15.59 21.20 -30.58
CA ALA A 55 -15.80 22.60 -30.24
C ALA A 55 -17.10 23.15 -30.85
N VAL A 56 -17.35 22.84 -32.13
CA VAL A 56 -18.58 23.24 -32.86
C VAL A 56 -19.81 22.55 -32.29
N GLU A 57 -19.75 21.25 -32.01
CA GLU A 57 -20.91 20.49 -31.51
C GLU A 57 -21.24 20.74 -30.04
N LEU A 58 -20.25 21.14 -29.23
CA LEU A 58 -20.45 21.73 -27.91
C LEU A 58 -21.11 23.12 -28.04
N ALA A 59 -20.54 24.03 -28.83
CA ALA A 59 -21.05 25.39 -29.00
C ALA A 59 -22.52 25.40 -29.48
N ARG A 60 -22.88 24.48 -30.38
CA ARG A 60 -24.25 24.33 -30.92
C ARG A 60 -25.25 23.69 -29.94
N ARG A 61 -24.80 23.08 -28.83
CA ARG A 61 -25.65 22.43 -27.82
C ARG A 61 -25.65 23.12 -26.45
N MET A 62 -24.83 24.16 -26.24
CA MET A 62 -24.98 25.01 -25.05
C MET A 62 -26.31 25.78 -25.15
N ASP A 63 -27.06 25.83 -24.05
CA ASP A 63 -28.40 26.44 -24.03
C ASP A 63 -28.35 27.95 -24.35
N PRO A 64 -29.01 28.43 -25.43
CA PRO A 64 -29.04 29.84 -25.78
C PRO A 64 -29.91 30.70 -24.84
N ALA A 65 -30.67 30.11 -23.91
CA ALA A 65 -31.31 30.87 -22.83
C ALA A 65 -30.32 31.21 -21.70
N ALA A 66 -29.39 30.30 -21.37
CA ALA A 66 -28.31 30.53 -20.40
C ALA A 66 -27.07 31.26 -20.98
N TYR A 67 -26.76 31.07 -22.26
CA TYR A 67 -25.48 31.48 -22.86
C TYR A 67 -25.61 32.46 -24.04
N ASP A 68 -24.70 33.44 -24.09
CA ASP A 68 -24.43 34.29 -25.26
C ASP A 68 -23.04 33.94 -25.79
N LEU A 69 -22.99 33.11 -26.84
CA LEU A 69 -21.78 32.42 -27.30
C LEU A 69 -21.28 32.97 -28.64
N THR A 70 -20.02 33.42 -28.66
CA THR A 70 -19.27 33.84 -29.86
C THR A 70 -18.12 32.87 -30.13
N VAL A 71 -17.85 32.54 -31.39
CA VAL A 71 -16.71 31.71 -31.79
C VAL A 71 -15.68 32.54 -32.56
N GLY A 72 -14.53 32.77 -31.94
CA GLY A 72 -13.32 33.18 -32.64
C GLY A 72 -12.68 32.01 -33.39
N CYS A 73 -12.03 32.32 -34.51
CA CYS A 73 -11.14 31.41 -35.22
C CYS A 73 -9.83 32.11 -35.58
N LEU A 74 -8.73 31.37 -35.65
CA LEU A 74 -7.49 31.91 -36.23
C LEU A 74 -7.62 32.04 -37.75
N LYS A 75 -8.20 31.06 -38.44
CA LYS A 75 -8.47 31.13 -39.88
C LYS A 75 -9.89 30.66 -40.20
N LYS A 76 -10.68 31.51 -40.86
CA LYS A 76 -12.12 31.30 -41.10
C LYS A 76 -12.38 30.46 -42.35
N GLU A 77 -11.85 29.22 -42.34
CA GLU A 77 -12.01 28.26 -43.44
C GLU A 77 -12.42 26.87 -42.93
N GLY A 78 -13.06 26.10 -43.82
CA GLY A 78 -13.43 24.70 -43.61
C GLY A 78 -14.93 24.46 -43.43
N PRO A 79 -15.43 23.23 -43.70
CA PRO A 79 -16.85 22.94 -43.88
C PRO A 79 -17.66 22.86 -42.58
N LEU A 80 -17.05 23.00 -41.40
CA LEU A 80 -17.81 23.09 -40.15
C LEU A 80 -18.45 24.48 -39.96
N LEU A 81 -18.05 25.49 -40.75
CA LEU A 81 -18.71 26.81 -40.80
C LEU A 81 -20.22 26.70 -41.06
N ASP A 82 -20.62 25.84 -42.00
CA ASP A 82 -22.02 25.60 -42.40
C ASP A 82 -22.91 25.14 -41.22
N ARG A 83 -22.30 24.54 -40.18
CA ARG A 83 -23.01 24.09 -38.97
C ARG A 83 -23.25 25.21 -37.96
N LEU A 84 -22.38 26.24 -37.94
CA LEU A 84 -22.55 27.43 -37.11
C LEU A 84 -23.41 28.51 -37.80
N GLN A 85 -23.31 28.65 -39.13
CA GLN A 85 -24.14 29.59 -39.90
C GLN A 85 -25.66 29.32 -39.79
N LYS A 86 -26.04 28.10 -39.40
CA LYS A 86 -27.44 27.69 -39.13
C LYS A 86 -27.88 27.92 -37.68
N SER A 87 -27.10 28.70 -36.91
CA SER A 87 -27.36 29.03 -35.50
C SER A 87 -27.14 30.53 -35.27
N SER A 88 -27.55 31.05 -34.11
CA SER A 88 -27.35 32.45 -33.72
C SER A 88 -25.91 32.79 -33.29
N ILE A 89 -24.94 31.90 -33.52
CA ILE A 89 -23.57 32.00 -33.01
C ILE A 89 -22.72 32.87 -33.95
N GLN A 90 -22.18 33.98 -33.44
CA GLN A 90 -21.33 34.87 -34.22
C GLN A 90 -19.92 34.26 -34.44
N VAL A 91 -19.43 34.26 -35.69
CA VAL A 91 -18.10 33.73 -36.04
C VAL A 91 -17.14 34.83 -36.51
N ILE A 92 -16.04 35.05 -35.78
CA ILE A 92 -15.08 36.15 -35.99
C ILE A 92 -13.67 35.61 -36.23
N GLU A 93 -12.88 36.26 -37.10
CA GLU A 93 -11.51 35.86 -37.43
C GLU A 93 -10.44 36.74 -36.76
N PHE A 94 -9.32 36.14 -36.37
CA PHE A 94 -8.14 36.78 -35.78
C PHE A 94 -6.84 36.19 -36.38
N TYR A 95 -6.66 36.34 -37.70
CA TYR A 95 -5.60 35.66 -38.46
C TYR A 95 -4.20 36.29 -38.31
N PRO A 96 -3.24 35.61 -37.65
CA PRO A 96 -1.91 36.14 -37.38
C PRO A 96 -1.03 36.08 -38.64
N GLN A 97 -1.15 37.11 -39.48
CA GLN A 97 -0.37 37.25 -40.73
C GLN A 97 1.14 37.14 -40.44
N GLY A 98 1.78 36.11 -40.99
CA GLY A 98 3.20 35.82 -40.79
C GLY A 98 3.56 34.95 -39.57
N GLY A 99 2.58 34.44 -38.81
CA GLY A 99 2.81 33.59 -37.64
C GLY A 99 2.50 34.26 -36.30
N ILE A 100 2.38 33.48 -35.21
CA ILE A 100 2.04 34.01 -33.87
C ILE A 100 3.21 34.80 -33.26
N ASP A 101 4.44 34.44 -33.61
CA ASP A 101 5.69 35.10 -33.23
C ASP A 101 6.02 36.34 -34.10
N SER A 102 5.16 36.70 -35.06
CA SER A 102 5.34 37.87 -35.93
C SER A 102 4.70 39.15 -35.35
N ILE A 103 5.01 40.30 -35.97
CA ILE A 103 4.32 41.58 -35.72
C ILE A 103 2.81 41.45 -35.99
N GLY A 104 2.40 40.65 -36.98
CA GLY A 104 0.99 40.34 -37.25
C GLY A 104 0.36 39.51 -36.12
N GLY A 105 1.06 38.52 -35.58
CA GLY A 105 0.64 37.78 -34.39
C GLY A 105 0.42 38.68 -33.16
N ALA A 106 1.36 39.58 -32.89
CA ALA A 106 1.22 40.58 -31.83
C ALA A 106 0.03 41.54 -32.07
N ARG A 107 -0.18 42.00 -33.31
CA ARG A 107 -1.32 42.85 -33.69
C ARG A 107 -2.66 42.15 -33.45
N GLU A 108 -2.81 40.91 -33.88
CA GLU A 108 -4.06 40.16 -33.68
C GLU A 108 -4.29 39.79 -32.21
N MET A 109 -3.23 39.54 -31.43
CA MET A 109 -3.34 39.34 -29.97
C MET A 109 -3.88 40.60 -29.28
N LEU A 110 -3.41 41.78 -29.67
CA LEU A 110 -3.91 43.06 -29.15
C LEU A 110 -5.35 43.35 -29.60
N ARG A 111 -5.69 43.08 -30.87
CA ARG A 111 -7.06 43.18 -31.40
C ARG A 111 -8.02 42.24 -30.66
N LEU A 112 -7.61 41.01 -30.40
CA LEU A 112 -8.39 40.03 -29.62
C LEU A 112 -8.56 40.51 -28.18
N ALA A 113 -7.51 41.00 -27.51
CA ALA A 113 -7.59 41.53 -26.15
C ALA A 113 -8.49 42.79 -26.06
N ALA A 114 -8.50 43.65 -27.09
CA ALA A 114 -9.38 44.80 -27.18
C ALA A 114 -10.85 44.38 -27.40
N PHE A 115 -11.09 43.44 -28.32
CA PHE A 115 -12.42 42.87 -28.58
C PHE A 115 -13.01 42.21 -27.32
N LEU A 116 -12.27 41.30 -26.69
CA LEU A 116 -12.71 40.57 -25.50
C LEU A 116 -13.10 41.49 -24.34
N ARG A 117 -12.36 42.61 -24.16
CA ARG A 117 -12.66 43.62 -23.14
C ARG A 117 -13.86 44.50 -23.52
N ARG A 118 -14.02 44.84 -24.81
CA ARG A 118 -15.12 45.69 -25.30
C ARG A 118 -16.47 44.99 -25.15
N GLU A 119 -16.56 43.72 -25.57
CA GLU A 119 -17.80 42.94 -25.52
C GLU A 119 -18.14 42.39 -24.14
N ARG A 120 -17.20 42.48 -23.19
CA ARG A 120 -17.30 42.01 -21.79
C ARG A 120 -17.58 40.51 -21.66
N PHE A 121 -16.76 39.68 -22.29
CA PHE A 121 -16.84 38.23 -22.09
C PHE A 121 -16.46 37.82 -20.67
N GLU A 122 -17.21 36.87 -20.11
CA GLU A 122 -17.03 36.31 -18.79
C GLU A 122 -16.15 35.05 -18.83
N VAL A 123 -16.33 34.24 -19.87
CA VAL A 123 -15.54 33.03 -20.14
C VAL A 123 -14.86 33.12 -21.50
N VAL A 124 -13.57 32.76 -21.57
CA VAL A 124 -12.87 32.42 -22.82
C VAL A 124 -12.44 30.96 -22.76
N HIS A 125 -12.80 30.17 -23.77
CA HIS A 125 -12.35 28.78 -23.93
C HIS A 125 -11.51 28.65 -25.21
N THR A 126 -10.23 28.33 -25.07
CA THR A 126 -9.30 28.05 -26.18
C THR A 126 -9.20 26.54 -26.40
N HIS A 127 -9.31 26.07 -27.64
CA HIS A 127 -9.57 24.64 -27.93
C HIS A 127 -8.35 23.82 -28.38
N ASP A 128 -7.32 24.44 -28.95
CA ASP A 128 -6.14 23.75 -29.50
C ASP A 128 -4.82 24.55 -29.31
N LEU A 129 -3.68 24.05 -29.77
CA LEU A 129 -2.34 24.62 -29.52
C LEU A 129 -2.20 26.08 -29.94
N TRP A 130 -2.62 26.46 -31.16
CA TRP A 130 -2.40 27.82 -31.65
C TRP A 130 -3.41 28.81 -31.05
N SER A 131 -4.68 28.41 -30.88
CA SER A 131 -5.69 29.17 -30.14
C SER A 131 -5.32 29.36 -28.67
N ASN A 132 -4.71 28.37 -28.00
CA ASN A 132 -4.13 28.53 -26.67
C ASN A 132 -3.04 29.62 -26.64
N LEU A 133 -2.14 29.63 -27.63
CA LEU A 133 -1.03 30.58 -27.73
C LEU A 133 -1.48 32.03 -27.93
N LEU A 134 -2.51 32.28 -28.74
CA LEU A 134 -3.05 33.63 -28.96
C LEU A 134 -4.06 34.05 -27.88
N GLY A 135 -5.02 33.16 -27.57
CA GLY A 135 -6.21 33.49 -26.79
C GLY A 135 -5.99 33.58 -25.29
N VAL A 136 -5.14 32.72 -24.70
CA VAL A 136 -4.89 32.76 -23.25
C VAL A 136 -4.19 34.07 -22.83
N PRO A 137 -3.12 34.56 -23.51
CA PRO A 137 -2.57 35.88 -23.24
C PRO A 137 -3.58 37.01 -23.50
N ALA A 138 -4.30 36.97 -24.63
CA ALA A 138 -5.26 38.03 -24.98
C ALA A 138 -6.40 38.16 -23.96
N ALA A 139 -6.98 37.06 -23.50
CA ALA A 139 -8.00 37.04 -22.45
C ALA A 139 -7.44 37.51 -21.09
N ARG A 140 -6.20 37.12 -20.77
CA ARG A 140 -5.52 37.54 -19.54
C ARG A 140 -5.18 39.03 -19.52
N MET A 141 -4.90 39.63 -20.69
CA MET A 141 -4.75 41.08 -20.90
C MET A 141 -6.11 41.79 -20.86
N ALA A 142 -7.14 41.24 -21.50
CA ALA A 142 -8.51 41.77 -21.48
C ALA A 142 -9.07 41.87 -20.04
N ARG A 143 -8.61 40.98 -19.14
CA ARG A 143 -9.07 40.75 -17.76
C ARG A 143 -10.38 39.94 -17.69
N VAL A 144 -10.56 38.98 -18.60
CA VAL A 144 -11.69 38.04 -18.58
C VAL A 144 -11.73 37.28 -17.23
N PRO A 145 -12.91 37.16 -16.58
CA PRO A 145 -13.08 36.45 -15.30
C PRO A 145 -12.65 34.98 -15.33
N VAL A 146 -13.01 34.23 -16.37
CA VAL A 146 -12.71 32.81 -16.52
C VAL A 146 -12.01 32.53 -17.84
N ILE A 147 -10.85 31.90 -17.77
CA ILE A 147 -10.08 31.46 -18.95
C ILE A 147 -9.93 29.94 -18.86
N VAL A 148 -10.26 29.23 -19.93
CA VAL A 148 -10.14 27.77 -20.07
C VAL A 148 -9.26 27.47 -21.28
N SER A 149 -8.31 26.55 -21.12
CA SER A 149 -7.35 26.17 -22.16
C SER A 149 -7.35 24.66 -22.36
N SER A 150 -7.75 24.18 -23.54
CA SER A 150 -7.85 22.75 -23.84
C SER A 150 -6.50 22.11 -24.15
N ARG A 151 -6.38 20.82 -23.83
CA ARG A 151 -5.29 19.91 -24.22
C ARG A 151 -5.90 18.61 -24.75
N ARG A 152 -5.60 18.26 -26.01
CA ARG A 152 -6.27 17.17 -26.75
C ARG A 152 -5.32 16.22 -27.48
N ASP A 153 -4.00 16.44 -27.35
CA ASP A 153 -2.95 15.65 -27.97
C ASP A 153 -1.92 15.16 -26.93
N LEU A 154 -1.36 13.95 -27.14
CA LEU A 154 -0.30 13.38 -26.30
C LEU A 154 1.09 13.94 -26.67
N SER A 155 1.25 15.26 -26.63
CA SER A 155 2.54 15.95 -26.81
C SER A 155 3.30 15.57 -28.11
N GLN A 156 2.60 15.14 -29.16
CA GLN A 156 3.25 14.47 -30.30
C GLN A 156 4.00 15.45 -31.21
N PHE A 157 3.48 16.67 -31.35
CA PHE A 157 4.08 17.74 -32.14
C PHE A 157 5.46 18.16 -31.60
N ALA A 158 6.40 18.47 -32.49
CA ALA A 158 7.77 18.85 -32.13
C ALA A 158 7.87 20.09 -31.20
N TRP A 159 6.83 20.93 -31.15
CA TRP A 159 6.72 22.05 -30.20
C TRP A 159 6.70 21.63 -28.73
N TYR A 160 6.26 20.41 -28.42
CA TYR A 160 6.27 19.84 -27.07
C TYR A 160 7.56 19.12 -26.71
N LYS A 161 8.28 18.60 -27.72
CA LYS A 161 9.49 17.79 -27.56
C LYS A 161 10.78 18.64 -27.46
N THR A 162 10.65 19.91 -27.09
CA THR A 162 11.76 20.89 -26.99
C THR A 162 11.56 21.82 -25.79
N SER A 163 12.55 22.68 -25.50
CA SER A 163 12.48 23.70 -24.43
C SER A 163 11.25 24.62 -24.48
N ARG A 164 10.61 24.73 -25.65
CA ARG A 164 9.33 25.45 -25.88
C ARG A 164 8.19 24.92 -24.99
N ARG A 165 8.24 23.65 -24.56
CA ARG A 165 7.34 23.02 -23.58
C ARG A 165 7.16 23.86 -22.31
N VAL A 166 8.25 24.39 -21.75
CA VAL A 166 8.23 25.21 -20.53
C VAL A 166 7.51 26.54 -20.76
N TRP A 167 7.60 27.10 -21.97
CA TRP A 167 6.93 28.35 -22.34
C TRP A 167 5.43 28.14 -22.58
N LEU A 168 5.06 27.05 -23.26
CA LEU A 168 3.65 26.63 -23.43
C LEU A 168 2.95 26.43 -22.07
N ARG A 169 3.62 25.73 -21.15
CA ARG A 169 3.17 25.55 -19.75
C ARG A 169 3.04 26.90 -19.03
N ARG A 170 3.96 27.86 -19.22
CA ARG A 170 3.86 29.21 -18.63
C ARG A 170 2.64 29.97 -19.15
N ILE A 171 2.37 29.93 -20.46
CA ILE A 171 1.19 30.58 -21.06
C ILE A 171 -0.10 29.95 -20.51
N GLN A 172 -0.25 28.63 -20.56
CA GLN A 172 -1.49 27.97 -20.12
C GLN A 172 -1.70 28.03 -18.60
N ASN A 173 -0.67 28.30 -17.79
CA ASN A 173 -0.87 28.63 -16.37
C ASN A 173 -1.59 29.97 -16.14
N LEU A 174 -1.63 30.87 -17.13
CA LEU A 174 -2.42 32.11 -17.09
C LEU A 174 -3.94 31.87 -17.25
N SER A 175 -4.37 30.66 -17.62
CA SER A 175 -5.78 30.27 -17.57
C SER A 175 -6.31 30.22 -16.12
N ASN A 176 -7.61 29.99 -15.93
CA ASN A 176 -8.14 29.49 -14.66
C ASN A 176 -7.87 27.98 -14.56
N ILE A 177 -8.27 27.20 -15.57
CA ILE A 177 -8.14 25.73 -15.65
C ILE A 177 -7.63 25.28 -17.04
N VAL A 178 -6.92 24.15 -17.08
CA VAL A 178 -6.61 23.39 -18.30
C VAL A 178 -7.65 22.27 -18.45
N LEU A 179 -8.25 22.12 -19.63
CA LEU A 179 -9.25 21.08 -19.90
C LEU A 179 -8.63 19.97 -20.75
N ALA A 180 -8.43 18.78 -20.17
CA ALA A 180 -8.00 17.59 -20.88
C ALA A 180 -9.22 16.75 -21.30
N ASN A 181 -9.15 16.03 -22.42
CA ASN A 181 -10.21 15.09 -22.82
C ASN A 181 -9.93 13.62 -22.49
N ALA A 182 -8.76 13.32 -21.92
CA ALA A 182 -8.33 11.98 -21.48
C ALA A 182 -7.54 12.07 -20.16
N ASN A 183 -7.60 11.03 -19.33
CA ASN A 183 -6.76 10.86 -18.14
C ASN A 183 -5.27 10.75 -18.53
N SER A 184 -4.95 10.00 -19.58
CA SER A 184 -3.57 9.89 -20.11
C SER A 184 -2.96 11.25 -20.49
N ILE A 185 -3.77 12.18 -21.03
CA ILE A 185 -3.34 13.58 -21.25
C ILE A 185 -3.13 14.31 -19.92
N ARG A 186 -4.03 14.16 -18.93
CA ARG A 186 -3.85 14.75 -17.60
C ARG A 186 -2.58 14.23 -16.92
N GLU A 187 -2.29 12.95 -17.00
CA GLU A 187 -1.07 12.33 -16.45
C GLU A 187 0.18 12.87 -17.13
N GLY A 188 0.25 12.89 -18.47
CA GLY A 188 1.37 13.52 -19.20
C GLY A 188 1.54 15.00 -18.85
N LEU A 189 0.46 15.75 -18.65
CA LEU A 189 0.52 17.15 -18.23
C LEU A 189 1.03 17.31 -16.78
N ILE A 190 0.77 16.37 -15.88
CA ILE A 190 1.25 16.40 -14.48
C ILE A 190 2.70 15.92 -14.41
N ALA A 191 3.00 14.74 -14.95
CA ALA A 191 4.30 14.09 -14.85
C ALA A 191 5.37 14.81 -15.69
N GLU A 192 5.05 15.20 -16.93
CA GLU A 192 6.03 15.73 -17.87
C GLU A 192 5.98 17.25 -18.07
N ASP A 193 4.80 17.85 -18.35
CA ASP A 193 4.69 19.32 -18.43
C ASP A 193 4.84 19.95 -17.03
N GLY A 194 4.52 19.22 -15.96
CA GLY A 194 4.60 19.67 -14.57
C GLY A 194 3.45 20.59 -14.13
N PHE A 195 2.29 20.53 -14.78
CA PHE A 195 1.09 21.20 -14.26
C PHE A 195 0.69 20.63 -12.89
N ALA A 196 0.06 21.47 -12.07
CA ALA A 196 -0.49 21.01 -10.80
C ALA A 196 -1.77 20.17 -11.07
N PRO A 197 -2.04 19.06 -10.37
CA PRO A 197 -3.23 18.23 -10.64
C PRO A 197 -4.54 18.99 -10.57
N GLU A 198 -4.66 19.94 -9.64
CA GLU A 198 -5.79 20.85 -9.46
C GLU A 198 -5.92 21.92 -10.56
N LYS A 199 -4.94 22.00 -11.47
CA LYS A 199 -4.96 22.87 -12.66
C LYS A 199 -5.62 22.18 -13.85
N ILE A 200 -5.84 20.87 -13.81
CA ILE A 200 -6.36 20.09 -14.95
C ILE A 200 -7.70 19.44 -14.57
N ARG A 201 -8.76 19.79 -15.29
CA ARG A 201 -10.04 19.06 -15.26
C ARG A 201 -10.08 18.14 -16.50
N VAL A 202 -10.38 16.87 -16.30
CA VAL A 202 -10.70 15.96 -17.42
C VAL A 202 -12.19 16.05 -17.69
N ILE A 203 -12.56 16.35 -18.93
CA ILE A 203 -13.93 16.30 -19.45
C ILE A 203 -13.86 15.58 -20.80
N ARG A 204 -14.33 14.33 -20.83
CA ARG A 204 -14.25 13.46 -22.01
C ARG A 204 -15.14 13.99 -23.14
N ASN A 205 -14.73 13.77 -24.40
CA ASN A 205 -15.48 14.17 -25.60
C ASN A 205 -16.90 13.56 -25.62
N GLY A 206 -17.78 14.19 -26.40
CA GLY A 206 -19.13 13.70 -26.68
C GLY A 206 -19.20 12.95 -28.01
N VAL A 207 -20.14 12.03 -28.17
CA VAL A 207 -20.50 11.40 -29.44
C VAL A 207 -22.01 11.44 -29.66
N GLU A 208 -22.41 11.53 -30.92
CA GLU A 208 -23.81 11.50 -31.35
C GLU A 208 -24.25 10.05 -31.51
N THR A 209 -25.41 9.67 -30.96
CA THR A 209 -25.79 8.24 -30.85
C THR A 209 -27.17 7.90 -31.40
N GLU A 210 -28.05 8.90 -31.52
CA GLU A 210 -29.39 8.74 -32.10
C GLU A 210 -29.34 8.85 -33.64
N ALA A 211 -28.60 9.83 -34.17
CA ALA A 211 -28.53 10.13 -35.60
C ALA A 211 -27.93 8.99 -36.47
N ILE A 212 -27.28 8.00 -35.83
CA ILE A 212 -26.71 6.81 -36.49
C ILE A 212 -27.75 5.68 -36.61
N GLN A 213 -28.85 5.70 -35.83
CA GLN A 213 -29.88 4.65 -35.85
C GLN A 213 -30.80 4.73 -37.07
N THR A 214 -31.04 5.94 -37.58
CA THR A 214 -31.99 6.22 -38.67
C THR A 214 -31.33 6.17 -40.06
N THR A 215 -30.03 5.87 -40.13
CA THR A 215 -29.24 5.91 -41.35
C THR A 215 -29.52 4.69 -42.24
N ALA A 216 -29.98 4.92 -43.48
CA ALA A 216 -30.28 3.85 -44.43
C ALA A 216 -29.00 3.11 -44.90
N ARG A 217 -29.00 1.77 -44.79
CA ARG A 217 -27.87 0.89 -45.15
C ARG A 217 -27.74 0.64 -46.66
N ASP A 218 -27.53 1.70 -47.42
CA ASP A 218 -27.32 1.66 -48.86
C ASP A 218 -25.86 1.31 -49.20
N ARG A 219 -25.53 0.02 -49.02
CA ARG A 219 -24.16 -0.52 -49.21
C ARG A 219 -23.69 -0.41 -50.66
N GLU A 220 -24.59 -0.49 -51.64
CA GLU A 220 -24.24 -0.46 -53.07
C GLU A 220 -23.93 0.96 -53.57
N ARG A 221 -24.67 2.00 -53.14
CA ARG A 221 -24.30 3.40 -53.44
C ARG A 221 -22.96 3.81 -52.84
N LEU A 222 -22.67 3.35 -51.61
CA LEU A 222 -21.44 3.70 -50.91
C LEU A 222 -20.23 2.91 -51.43
N PHE A 223 -20.44 1.66 -51.85
CA PHE A 223 -19.43 0.70 -52.25
C PHE A 223 -19.86 -0.12 -53.48
N PRO A 224 -19.98 0.50 -54.67
CA PRO A 224 -20.50 -0.20 -55.85
C PRO A 224 -19.65 -1.42 -56.21
N GLY A 225 -20.32 -2.55 -56.45
CA GLY A 225 -19.71 -3.81 -56.87
C GLY A 225 -19.06 -4.66 -55.77
N ILE A 226 -19.20 -4.35 -54.47
CA ILE A 226 -18.61 -5.19 -53.42
C ILE A 226 -19.47 -6.41 -53.04
N GLY A 227 -20.78 -6.36 -53.27
CA GLY A 227 -21.72 -7.39 -52.82
C GLY A 227 -21.59 -7.75 -51.33
N ASN A 228 -21.59 -9.04 -51.02
CA ASN A 228 -21.51 -9.56 -49.65
C ASN A 228 -20.09 -9.58 -49.03
N SER A 229 -19.13 -8.87 -49.64
CA SER A 229 -17.75 -8.74 -49.15
C SER A 229 -17.70 -8.11 -47.76
N LYS A 230 -16.99 -8.73 -46.79
CA LYS A 230 -16.85 -8.20 -45.43
C LYS A 230 -16.06 -6.89 -45.40
N LEU A 231 -16.55 -5.90 -44.66
CA LEU A 231 -15.95 -4.56 -44.59
C LEU A 231 -15.27 -4.30 -43.24
N VAL A 232 -13.96 -4.02 -43.28
CA VAL A 232 -13.17 -3.57 -42.13
C VAL A 232 -12.83 -2.09 -42.31
N VAL A 233 -13.24 -1.20 -41.41
CA VAL A 233 -13.15 0.27 -41.60
C VAL A 233 -12.16 0.96 -40.67
N LEU A 234 -11.36 1.88 -41.22
CA LEU A 234 -10.52 2.84 -40.48
C LEU A 234 -10.88 4.26 -40.94
N VAL A 235 -11.33 5.09 -40.00
CA VAL A 235 -11.58 6.53 -40.20
C VAL A 235 -10.43 7.33 -39.58
N GLY A 236 -9.59 7.96 -40.40
CA GLY A 236 -8.39 8.64 -39.95
C GLY A 236 -7.69 9.43 -41.05
N ASN A 237 -7.11 10.59 -40.71
CA ASN A 237 -6.33 11.36 -41.68
C ASN A 237 -4.99 10.68 -41.98
N MET A 238 -4.49 10.85 -43.21
CA MET A 238 -3.21 10.29 -43.67
C MET A 238 -2.11 11.36 -43.69
N HIS A 239 -2.06 12.23 -42.67
CA HIS A 239 -0.99 13.23 -42.52
C HIS A 239 0.29 12.64 -41.90
N SER A 240 0.19 11.48 -41.24
CA SER A 240 1.30 10.70 -40.69
C SER A 240 0.85 9.25 -40.46
N ASP A 241 1.80 8.41 -40.04
CA ASP A 241 1.59 7.02 -39.63
C ASP A 241 0.84 6.87 -38.29
N VAL A 242 0.70 7.95 -37.49
CA VAL A 242 0.09 7.96 -36.14
C VAL A 242 -1.27 7.27 -36.07
N LYS A 243 -2.08 7.31 -37.14
CA LYS A 243 -3.41 6.66 -37.22
C LYS A 243 -3.38 5.16 -37.57
N GLY A 244 -2.21 4.53 -37.64
CA GLY A 244 -2.09 3.09 -37.74
C GLY A 244 -2.15 2.48 -39.16
N HIS A 245 -2.33 3.31 -40.20
CA HIS A 245 -2.52 2.83 -41.58
C HIS A 245 -1.49 1.77 -42.04
N PRO A 246 -0.17 1.91 -41.80
CA PRO A 246 0.81 0.92 -42.26
C PRO A 246 0.61 -0.47 -41.63
N TRP A 247 0.31 -0.51 -40.34
CA TRP A 247 0.09 -1.76 -39.58
C TRP A 247 -1.23 -2.44 -39.97
N LEU A 248 -2.28 -1.67 -40.29
CA LEU A 248 -3.50 -2.25 -40.87
C LEU A 248 -3.24 -2.86 -42.26
N ILE A 249 -2.44 -2.21 -43.09
CA ILE A 249 -2.10 -2.69 -44.45
C ILE A 249 -1.27 -3.98 -44.40
N GLU A 250 -0.39 -4.10 -43.41
CA GLU A 250 0.37 -5.33 -43.13
C GLU A 250 -0.53 -6.44 -42.56
N ALA A 251 -1.31 -6.16 -41.50
CA ALA A 251 -2.25 -7.09 -40.89
C ALA A 251 -3.27 -7.66 -41.90
N ALA A 252 -3.69 -6.83 -42.87
CA ALA A 252 -4.59 -7.23 -43.94
C ALA A 252 -4.04 -8.38 -44.80
N GLN A 253 -2.72 -8.57 -44.92
CA GLN A 253 -2.18 -9.72 -45.66
C GLN A 253 -2.60 -11.05 -45.00
N THR A 254 -2.55 -11.13 -43.67
CA THR A 254 -2.96 -12.32 -42.91
C THR A 254 -4.48 -12.47 -42.92
N VAL A 255 -5.24 -11.38 -42.75
CA VAL A 255 -6.72 -11.43 -42.79
C VAL A 255 -7.24 -11.83 -44.18
N VAL A 256 -6.64 -11.36 -45.28
CA VAL A 256 -7.06 -11.70 -46.65
C VAL A 256 -6.70 -13.15 -47.02
N ARG A 257 -5.65 -13.74 -46.43
CA ARG A 257 -5.35 -15.17 -46.60
C ARG A 257 -6.46 -16.07 -46.02
N GLU A 258 -7.05 -15.70 -44.89
CA GLU A 258 -8.17 -16.46 -44.29
C GLU A 258 -9.53 -16.07 -44.89
N PHE A 259 -9.74 -14.78 -45.21
CA PHE A 259 -11.00 -14.22 -45.72
C PHE A 259 -10.81 -13.41 -47.02
N PRO A 260 -10.61 -14.05 -48.20
CA PRO A 260 -10.22 -13.37 -49.45
C PRO A 260 -11.18 -12.29 -49.97
N SER A 261 -12.48 -12.39 -49.61
CA SER A 261 -13.51 -11.41 -49.95
C SER A 261 -13.51 -10.17 -49.05
N THR A 262 -12.67 -10.10 -48.02
CA THR A 262 -12.59 -8.92 -47.14
C THR A 262 -12.12 -7.68 -47.91
N ARG A 263 -12.71 -6.53 -47.60
CA ARG A 263 -12.33 -5.21 -48.10
C ARG A 263 -12.07 -4.26 -46.93
N PHE A 264 -10.95 -3.54 -47.01
CA PHE A 264 -10.51 -2.56 -46.03
C PHE A 264 -10.88 -1.17 -46.51
N VAL A 265 -11.79 -0.52 -45.79
CA VAL A 265 -12.32 0.81 -46.10
C VAL A 265 -11.52 1.86 -45.36
N LEU A 266 -10.73 2.66 -46.09
CA LEU A 266 -9.92 3.73 -45.53
C LEU A 266 -10.58 5.08 -45.82
N VAL A 267 -11.04 5.75 -44.76
CA VAL A 267 -11.80 7.00 -44.82
C VAL A 267 -10.96 8.14 -44.26
N GLY A 268 -10.53 9.02 -45.15
CA GLY A 268 -9.59 10.09 -44.85
C GLY A 268 -8.59 10.28 -45.99
N ASP A 269 -7.76 11.31 -45.88
CA ASP A 269 -6.76 11.66 -46.90
C ASP A 269 -5.60 12.44 -46.25
N GLY A 270 -4.52 12.64 -46.99
CA GLY A 270 -3.30 13.31 -46.53
C GLY A 270 -2.05 12.89 -47.31
N GLN A 271 -0.90 13.45 -46.97
CA GLN A 271 0.36 13.27 -47.70
C GLN A 271 0.85 11.81 -47.77
N ASP A 272 0.58 10.99 -46.75
CA ASP A 272 0.98 9.58 -46.69
C ASP A 272 0.01 8.67 -47.47
N ARG A 273 -1.06 9.19 -48.10
CA ARG A 273 -2.01 8.40 -48.91
C ARG A 273 -1.30 7.59 -50.00
N LYS A 274 -0.42 8.23 -50.79
CA LYS A 274 0.35 7.55 -51.86
C LYS A 274 1.29 6.47 -51.31
N LYS A 275 1.84 6.67 -50.11
CA LYS A 275 2.69 5.69 -49.41
C LYS A 275 1.87 4.46 -49.00
N CYS A 276 0.64 4.66 -48.52
CA CYS A 276 -0.31 3.59 -48.21
C CYS A 276 -0.76 2.84 -49.48
N GLU A 277 -1.12 3.56 -50.55
CA GLU A 277 -1.50 2.97 -51.85
C GLU A 277 -0.35 2.13 -52.46
N ASN A 278 0.90 2.59 -52.31
CA ASN A 278 2.10 1.84 -52.71
C ASN A 278 2.35 0.61 -51.81
N GLN A 279 2.14 0.69 -50.50
CA GLN A 279 2.29 -0.46 -49.60
C GLN A 279 1.26 -1.55 -49.93
N VAL A 280 0.00 -1.17 -50.14
CA VAL A 280 -1.08 -2.07 -50.63
C VAL A 280 -0.71 -2.70 -51.97
N ALA A 281 -0.10 -1.94 -52.89
CA ALA A 281 0.37 -2.45 -54.17
C ALA A 281 1.48 -3.50 -54.02
N ASN A 282 2.49 -3.22 -53.18
CA ASN A 282 3.64 -4.11 -52.97
C ASN A 282 3.24 -5.43 -52.29
N LEU A 283 2.21 -5.43 -51.44
CA LEU A 283 1.66 -6.63 -50.81
C LEU A 283 0.65 -7.39 -51.69
N GLY A 284 0.35 -6.90 -52.91
CA GLY A 284 -0.62 -7.51 -53.84
C GLY A 284 -2.10 -7.22 -53.51
N LEU A 285 -2.39 -6.47 -52.45
CA LEU A 285 -3.74 -6.31 -51.86
C LEU A 285 -4.62 -5.26 -52.54
N ARG A 286 -4.32 -4.83 -53.78
CA ARG A 286 -5.03 -3.72 -54.47
C ARG A 286 -6.54 -3.93 -54.58
N GLN A 287 -7.01 -5.17 -54.77
CA GLN A 287 -8.43 -5.47 -54.87
C GLN A 287 -9.13 -5.52 -53.50
N ASN A 288 -8.36 -5.50 -52.40
CA ASN A 288 -8.84 -5.60 -51.03
C ASN A 288 -8.93 -4.25 -50.30
N PHE A 289 -8.57 -3.12 -50.93
CA PHE A 289 -8.55 -1.80 -50.27
C PHE A 289 -9.36 -0.75 -51.02
N LEU A 290 -10.16 0.03 -50.29
CA LEU A 290 -11.00 1.11 -50.79
C LEU A 290 -10.59 2.44 -50.14
N PHE A 291 -9.80 3.24 -50.86
CA PHE A 291 -9.32 4.56 -50.42
C PHE A 291 -10.35 5.65 -50.76
N LEU A 292 -11.33 5.86 -49.87
CA LEU A 292 -12.47 6.76 -50.13
C LEU A 292 -12.14 8.26 -50.09
N GLY A 293 -10.94 8.64 -49.63
CA GLY A 293 -10.58 10.05 -49.42
C GLY A 293 -11.39 10.70 -48.29
N ARG A 294 -11.48 12.03 -48.30
CA ARG A 294 -12.30 12.79 -47.34
C ARG A 294 -13.79 12.63 -47.66
N ARG A 295 -14.56 12.08 -46.72
CA ARG A 295 -16.01 11.85 -46.82
C ARG A 295 -16.79 12.73 -45.82
N LYS A 296 -18.07 12.99 -46.10
CA LYS A 296 -19.01 13.70 -45.19
C LYS A 296 -20.05 12.74 -44.58
N ASP A 297 -20.27 11.63 -45.28
CA ASP A 297 -21.19 10.52 -45.07
C ASP A 297 -20.56 9.40 -44.20
N VAL A 298 -19.72 9.77 -43.23
CA VAL A 298 -19.03 8.81 -42.34
C VAL A 298 -20.02 7.92 -41.55
N PRO A 299 -21.13 8.43 -40.98
CA PRO A 299 -22.11 7.57 -40.32
C PRO A 299 -22.77 6.55 -41.25
N GLU A 300 -23.03 6.91 -42.51
CA GLU A 300 -23.57 5.99 -43.54
C GLU A 300 -22.58 4.87 -43.85
N ILE A 301 -21.29 5.23 -43.97
CA ILE A 301 -20.18 4.29 -44.15
C ILE A 301 -20.07 3.33 -42.96
N LEU A 302 -20.02 3.84 -41.72
CA LEU A 302 -19.92 3.01 -40.52
C LEU A 302 -21.13 2.09 -40.37
N ALA A 303 -22.35 2.59 -40.59
CA ALA A 303 -23.57 1.79 -40.52
C ALA A 303 -23.60 0.62 -41.53
N CYS A 304 -22.78 0.67 -42.58
CA CYS A 304 -22.66 -0.37 -43.60
C CYS A 304 -21.48 -1.34 -43.40
N CYS A 305 -20.58 -1.11 -42.43
CA CYS A 305 -19.39 -1.94 -42.20
C CYS A 305 -19.63 -3.15 -41.29
N ASP A 306 -18.66 -4.07 -41.21
CA ASP A 306 -18.74 -5.30 -40.41
C ASP A 306 -17.85 -5.25 -39.15
N VAL A 307 -16.65 -4.67 -39.24
CA VAL A 307 -15.68 -4.49 -38.14
C VAL A 307 -15.03 -3.10 -38.26
N ALA A 308 -14.77 -2.42 -37.15
CA ALA A 308 -14.02 -1.17 -37.14
C ALA A 308 -12.62 -1.34 -36.51
N VAL A 309 -11.65 -0.56 -36.97
CA VAL A 309 -10.27 -0.62 -36.48
C VAL A 309 -9.65 0.77 -36.28
N LEU A 310 -8.82 0.91 -35.24
CA LEU A 310 -7.93 2.06 -35.06
C LEU A 310 -6.61 1.64 -34.38
N PRO A 311 -5.62 1.13 -35.15
CA PRO A 311 -4.35 0.67 -34.61
C PRO A 311 -3.33 1.82 -34.46
N SER A 312 -3.75 2.92 -33.84
CA SER A 312 -2.95 4.15 -33.70
C SER A 312 -1.70 3.96 -32.83
N ARG A 313 -0.66 4.77 -33.08
CA ARG A 313 0.58 4.81 -32.27
C ARG A 313 0.42 5.57 -30.96
N ALA A 314 -0.32 6.68 -30.99
CA ALA A 314 -0.64 7.52 -29.84
C ALA A 314 -1.89 8.36 -30.12
N GLU A 315 -2.82 8.42 -29.17
CA GLU A 315 -4.09 9.15 -29.27
C GLU A 315 -4.40 9.93 -27.99
N GLY A 316 -5.13 11.04 -28.12
CA GLY A 316 -5.85 11.62 -26.97
C GLY A 316 -7.08 10.76 -26.65
N LEU A 317 -8.26 11.37 -26.63
CA LEU A 317 -9.52 10.63 -26.72
C LEU A 317 -10.02 10.64 -28.18
N PRO A 318 -9.89 9.53 -28.95
CA PRO A 318 -10.17 9.54 -30.38
C PRO A 318 -11.67 9.42 -30.69
N ASN A 319 -12.25 10.46 -31.31
CA ASN A 319 -13.66 10.47 -31.74
C ASN A 319 -14.03 9.25 -32.61
N ALA A 320 -13.12 8.79 -33.48
CA ALA A 320 -13.39 7.64 -34.36
C ALA A 320 -13.81 6.39 -33.59
N VAL A 321 -13.17 6.07 -32.46
CA VAL A 321 -13.54 4.90 -31.64
C VAL A 321 -14.92 5.09 -31.00
N LEU A 322 -15.23 6.31 -30.53
CA LEU A 322 -16.57 6.64 -30.03
C LEU A 322 -17.63 6.50 -31.14
N GLU A 323 -17.34 6.96 -32.36
CA GLU A 323 -18.22 6.87 -33.53
C GLU A 323 -18.44 5.41 -33.98
N TYR A 324 -17.40 4.57 -33.93
CA TYR A 324 -17.50 3.14 -34.22
C TYR A 324 -18.43 2.42 -33.22
N LEU A 325 -18.22 2.63 -31.92
CA LEU A 325 -19.04 2.03 -30.87
C LEU A 325 -20.47 2.58 -30.89
N ALA A 326 -20.66 3.88 -31.14
CA ALA A 326 -21.99 4.49 -31.31
C ALA A 326 -22.74 3.92 -32.52
N SER A 327 -22.02 3.49 -33.57
CA SER A 327 -22.54 2.77 -34.73
C SER A 327 -22.85 1.28 -34.46
N GLY A 328 -22.46 0.77 -33.28
CA GLY A 328 -22.61 -0.64 -32.92
C GLY A 328 -21.62 -1.58 -33.60
N LEU A 329 -20.48 -1.08 -34.10
CA LEU A 329 -19.45 -1.90 -34.73
C LEU A 329 -18.55 -2.56 -33.68
N PRO A 330 -18.29 -3.88 -33.76
CA PRO A 330 -17.23 -4.49 -32.98
C PRO A 330 -15.90 -3.87 -33.42
N THR A 331 -15.15 -3.36 -32.44
CA THR A 331 -14.00 -2.49 -32.68
C THR A 331 -12.71 -3.12 -32.16
N VAL A 332 -11.66 -3.14 -32.98
CA VAL A 332 -10.29 -3.44 -32.54
C VAL A 332 -9.47 -2.15 -32.51
N ALA A 333 -8.88 -1.80 -31.39
CA ALA A 333 -8.02 -0.62 -31.30
C ALA A 333 -6.79 -0.88 -30.41
N THR A 334 -5.79 -0.02 -30.49
CA THR A 334 -4.55 -0.21 -29.74
C THR A 334 -4.66 0.21 -28.28
N GLU A 335 -3.94 -0.48 -27.41
CA GLU A 335 -3.90 -0.22 -25.96
C GLU A 335 -3.02 1.01 -25.64
N ILE A 336 -3.48 2.20 -26.06
CA ILE A 336 -2.73 3.46 -25.99
C ILE A 336 -3.62 4.67 -25.71
N GLY A 337 -3.08 5.61 -24.93
CA GLY A 337 -3.71 6.91 -24.69
C GLY A 337 -5.09 6.81 -24.06
N GLY A 338 -6.07 7.53 -24.62
CA GLY A 338 -7.47 7.48 -24.17
C GLY A 338 -8.29 6.34 -24.81
N ILE A 339 -7.71 5.43 -25.60
CA ILE A 339 -8.48 4.29 -26.16
C ILE A 339 -8.92 3.35 -25.02
N THR A 340 -8.06 3.14 -24.02
CA THR A 340 -8.35 2.34 -22.82
C THR A 340 -9.42 2.95 -21.91
N GLU A 341 -9.76 4.24 -22.10
CA GLU A 341 -10.92 4.87 -21.45
C GLU A 341 -12.24 4.65 -22.21
N ILE A 342 -12.18 4.17 -23.45
CA ILE A 342 -13.34 3.93 -24.34
C ILE A 342 -13.65 2.44 -24.46
N ILE A 343 -12.62 1.60 -24.60
CA ILE A 343 -12.73 0.15 -24.77
C ILE A 343 -12.32 -0.56 -23.47
N GLN A 344 -13.24 -1.39 -22.99
CA GLN A 344 -12.99 -2.45 -22.01
C GLN A 344 -12.76 -3.74 -22.82
N ASP A 345 -11.55 -4.30 -22.75
CA ASP A 345 -11.20 -5.48 -23.56
C ASP A 345 -12.12 -6.66 -23.29
N GLY A 346 -12.47 -7.41 -24.33
CA GLY A 346 -13.40 -8.54 -24.28
C GLY A 346 -14.86 -8.19 -23.93
N ASN A 347 -15.17 -6.94 -23.54
CA ASN A 347 -16.51 -6.50 -23.17
C ASN A 347 -17.13 -5.50 -24.16
N THR A 348 -16.47 -4.38 -24.45
CA THR A 348 -16.99 -3.33 -25.36
C THR A 348 -16.24 -3.25 -26.69
N GLY A 349 -15.09 -3.93 -26.80
CA GLY A 349 -14.27 -4.03 -28.00
C GLY A 349 -13.13 -5.02 -27.78
N VAL A 350 -12.09 -4.92 -28.60
CA VAL A 350 -10.84 -5.68 -28.46
C VAL A 350 -9.65 -4.72 -28.43
N LEU A 351 -8.77 -4.87 -27.46
CA LEU A 351 -7.49 -4.17 -27.40
C LEU A 351 -6.35 -5.01 -27.98
N VAL A 352 -5.38 -4.36 -28.61
CA VAL A 352 -4.15 -4.99 -29.12
C VAL A 352 -2.92 -4.12 -28.79
N PRO A 353 -1.72 -4.70 -28.66
CA PRO A 353 -0.50 -3.92 -28.47
C PRO A 353 -0.26 -2.96 -29.65
N PRO A 354 0.25 -1.73 -29.40
CA PRO A 354 0.63 -0.80 -30.47
C PRO A 354 1.69 -1.39 -31.39
N GLU A 355 1.64 -0.99 -32.66
CA GLU A 355 2.61 -1.36 -33.71
C GLU A 355 2.70 -2.88 -34.00
N ASN A 356 1.75 -3.68 -33.52
CA ASN A 356 1.71 -5.14 -33.67
C ASN A 356 0.66 -5.61 -34.70
N SER A 357 1.08 -5.71 -35.97
CA SER A 357 0.22 -6.12 -37.09
C SER A 357 -0.34 -7.54 -36.96
N ASP A 358 0.40 -8.47 -36.35
CA ASP A 358 -0.07 -9.84 -36.15
C ASP A 358 -1.16 -9.96 -35.08
N ALA A 359 -1.05 -9.20 -33.98
CA ALA A 359 -2.10 -9.12 -32.96
C ALA A 359 -3.38 -8.48 -33.55
N LEU A 360 -3.23 -7.40 -34.32
CA LEU A 360 -4.31 -6.77 -35.06
C LEU A 360 -4.98 -7.75 -36.04
N ALA A 361 -4.19 -8.51 -36.81
CA ALA A 361 -4.70 -9.51 -37.75
C ALA A 361 -5.50 -10.62 -37.03
N ARG A 362 -4.97 -11.18 -35.93
CA ARG A 362 -5.66 -12.18 -35.11
C ARG A 362 -6.97 -11.67 -34.52
N ALA A 363 -6.99 -10.43 -34.03
CA ALA A 363 -8.19 -9.79 -33.47
C ALA A 363 -9.27 -9.56 -34.54
N VAL A 364 -8.90 -9.01 -35.71
CA VAL A 364 -9.84 -8.83 -36.84
C VAL A 364 -10.35 -10.17 -37.35
N ALA A 365 -9.48 -11.17 -37.54
CA ALA A 365 -9.87 -12.51 -37.95
C ALA A 365 -10.84 -13.17 -36.96
N ARG A 366 -10.61 -13.03 -35.64
CA ARG A 366 -11.54 -13.52 -34.60
C ARG A 366 -12.94 -12.92 -34.73
N LEU A 367 -13.05 -11.61 -34.96
CA LEU A 367 -14.34 -10.93 -35.13
C LEU A 367 -15.05 -11.29 -36.44
N LEU A 368 -14.30 -11.53 -37.52
CA LEU A 368 -14.84 -12.00 -38.79
C LEU A 368 -15.32 -13.47 -38.72
N ARG A 369 -14.64 -14.30 -37.90
CA ARG A 369 -14.95 -15.71 -37.68
C ARG A 369 -16.11 -15.94 -36.72
N ASP A 370 -16.34 -15.03 -35.77
CA ASP A 370 -17.39 -15.12 -34.74
C ASP A 370 -18.43 -13.98 -34.85
N PRO A 371 -19.54 -14.20 -35.58
CA PRO A 371 -20.64 -13.25 -35.67
C PRO A 371 -21.41 -13.04 -34.35
N GLU A 372 -21.26 -13.89 -33.34
CA GLU A 372 -21.93 -13.73 -32.04
C GLU A 372 -21.14 -12.80 -31.12
N LEU A 373 -19.84 -13.05 -30.95
CA LEU A 373 -18.94 -12.14 -30.26
C LEU A 373 -18.98 -10.75 -30.90
N SER A 374 -18.97 -10.67 -32.23
CA SER A 374 -19.11 -9.40 -32.96
C SER A 374 -20.43 -8.67 -32.65
N ARG A 375 -21.57 -9.37 -32.57
CA ARG A 375 -22.85 -8.77 -32.15
C ARG A 375 -22.85 -8.36 -30.67
N LYS A 376 -22.22 -9.16 -29.79
CA LYS A 376 -22.12 -8.89 -28.35
C LYS A 376 -21.30 -7.64 -28.07
N LEU A 377 -20.07 -7.57 -28.59
CA LEU A 377 -19.17 -6.44 -28.40
C LEU A 377 -19.75 -5.16 -29.01
N GLY A 378 -20.28 -5.24 -30.24
CA GLY A 378 -20.92 -4.10 -30.90
C GLY A 378 -22.11 -3.54 -30.12
N ARG A 379 -22.93 -4.39 -29.49
CA ARG A 379 -24.02 -3.95 -28.60
C ARG A 379 -23.48 -3.34 -27.30
N SER A 380 -22.63 -4.07 -26.58
CA SER A 380 -22.09 -3.66 -25.27
C SER A 380 -21.34 -2.33 -25.36
N GLY A 381 -20.48 -2.16 -26.38
CA GLY A 381 -19.79 -0.90 -26.62
C GLY A 381 -20.71 0.26 -26.99
N ARG A 382 -21.80 -0.01 -27.72
CA ARG A 382 -22.81 1.00 -28.02
C ARG A 382 -23.53 1.49 -26.77
N GLU A 383 -24.03 0.57 -25.96
CA GLU A 383 -24.67 0.87 -24.67
C GLU A 383 -23.71 1.62 -23.73
N TYR A 384 -22.43 1.24 -23.72
CA TYR A 384 -21.38 1.90 -22.95
C TYR A 384 -21.12 3.35 -23.38
N VAL A 385 -20.97 3.64 -24.69
CA VAL A 385 -20.74 5.03 -25.15
C VAL A 385 -22.01 5.88 -25.06
N GLN A 386 -23.20 5.30 -25.24
CA GLN A 386 -24.46 6.01 -25.00
C GLN A 386 -24.58 6.49 -23.55
N ARG A 387 -24.24 5.63 -22.57
CA ARG A 387 -24.30 5.97 -21.15
C ARG A 387 -23.18 6.93 -20.70
N ASN A 388 -21.96 6.77 -21.21
CA ASN A 388 -20.77 7.41 -20.65
C ASN A 388 -20.14 8.50 -21.54
N PHE A 389 -20.54 8.65 -22.80
CA PHE A 389 -19.90 9.55 -23.77
C PHE A 389 -20.88 10.42 -24.59
N SER A 390 -22.12 10.60 -24.14
CA SER A 390 -23.09 11.46 -24.85
C SER A 390 -22.69 12.96 -24.87
N PHE A 391 -23.23 13.72 -25.83
CA PHE A 391 -23.01 15.17 -25.89
C PHE A 391 -23.68 15.92 -24.73
N GLU A 392 -24.79 15.41 -24.20
CA GLU A 392 -25.59 15.97 -23.11
C GLU A 392 -24.82 15.89 -21.79
N ARG A 393 -24.00 14.83 -21.62
CA ARG A 393 -23.00 14.75 -20.55
C ARG A 393 -21.92 15.82 -20.72
N LEU A 394 -21.32 15.93 -21.92
CA LEU A 394 -20.28 16.91 -22.21
C LEU A 394 -20.75 18.35 -21.95
N VAL A 395 -21.94 18.73 -22.42
CA VAL A 395 -22.52 20.06 -22.18
C VAL A 395 -22.72 20.31 -20.68
N ARG A 396 -23.26 19.33 -19.94
CA ARG A 396 -23.51 19.44 -18.49
C ARG A 396 -22.22 19.58 -17.68
N GLU A 397 -21.18 18.84 -18.01
CA GLU A 397 -19.88 18.95 -17.34
C GLU A 397 -19.17 20.27 -17.64
N VAL A 398 -19.29 20.80 -18.87
CA VAL A 398 -18.75 22.11 -19.24
C VAL A 398 -19.54 23.26 -18.60
N ASP A 399 -20.87 23.17 -18.54
CA ASP A 399 -21.69 24.12 -17.80
C ASP A 399 -21.31 24.14 -16.31
N ALA A 400 -21.25 22.97 -15.67
CA ALA A 400 -20.86 22.86 -14.26
C ALA A 400 -19.47 23.47 -14.01
N LEU A 401 -18.50 23.26 -14.91
CA LEU A 401 -17.17 23.87 -14.84
C LEU A 401 -17.22 25.40 -15.01
N TYR A 402 -18.06 25.94 -15.88
CA TYR A 402 -18.23 27.39 -16.03
C TYR A 402 -18.93 28.01 -14.82
N THR A 403 -19.97 27.36 -14.30
CA THR A 403 -20.68 27.69 -13.06
C THR A 403 -19.70 27.74 -11.88
N GLU A 404 -18.96 26.67 -11.62
CA GLU A 404 -17.92 26.57 -10.58
C GLU A 404 -16.93 27.75 -10.64
N LEU A 405 -16.39 28.01 -11.84
CA LEU A 405 -15.34 29.02 -12.02
C LEU A 405 -15.86 30.46 -11.92
N LEU A 406 -17.12 30.73 -12.27
CA LEU A 406 -17.76 32.05 -12.11
C LEU A 406 -18.19 32.30 -10.65
N GLU A 407 -18.92 31.37 -10.05
CA GLU A 407 -19.44 31.47 -8.67
C GLU A 407 -18.32 31.53 -7.63
N SER A 408 -17.18 30.89 -7.90
CA SER A 408 -15.98 30.97 -7.06
C SER A 408 -15.50 32.40 -6.82
N ARG A 409 -15.80 33.32 -7.77
CA ARG A 409 -15.49 34.76 -7.67
C ARG A 409 -16.64 35.58 -7.12
N GLY A 410 -17.90 35.25 -7.43
CA GLY A 410 -19.08 35.96 -6.90
C GLY A 410 -19.09 36.03 -5.37
N HIS A 411 -18.73 34.93 -4.71
CA HIS A 411 -18.62 34.86 -3.24
C HIS A 411 -17.43 35.64 -2.64
N SER A 412 -16.52 36.19 -3.45
CA SER A 412 -15.31 36.87 -2.96
C SER A 412 -15.47 38.39 -2.74
N SER A 413 -16.66 38.96 -2.96
CA SER A 413 -16.90 40.41 -2.95
C SER A 413 -17.82 40.93 -1.83
N ARG A 414 -18.44 40.06 -1.01
CA ARG A 414 -19.39 40.49 0.04
C ARG A 414 -19.25 39.85 1.44
N MET A 415 -18.38 38.86 1.62
CA MET A 415 -17.91 38.44 2.95
C MET A 415 -16.42 38.11 2.92
N ASN A 416 -15.67 38.62 3.91
CA ASN A 416 -14.31 38.25 4.27
C ASN A 416 -13.32 38.01 3.12
N SER A 417 -12.61 39.08 2.73
CA SER A 417 -11.41 39.05 1.86
C SER A 417 -10.21 38.24 2.45
N THR A 418 -10.41 37.57 3.59
CA THR A 418 -9.42 36.87 4.39
C THR A 418 -9.48 35.34 4.30
N SER A 419 -10.49 34.72 3.67
CA SER A 419 -10.67 33.23 3.67
C SER A 419 -10.20 32.50 2.41
N ARG A 420 -10.54 32.96 1.19
CA ARG A 420 -10.14 32.25 -0.06
C ARG A 420 -8.78 32.66 -0.61
N TRP A 421 -8.36 33.91 -0.43
CA TRP A 421 -6.97 34.32 -0.70
C TRP A 421 -6.00 33.64 0.28
N SER A 422 -6.39 33.47 1.54
CA SER A 422 -5.58 32.71 2.49
C SER A 422 -5.56 31.22 2.14
N GLN A 423 -6.66 30.57 1.74
CA GLN A 423 -6.62 29.15 1.32
C GLN A 423 -5.74 28.90 0.09
N ARG A 424 -5.87 29.65 -1.01
CA ARG A 424 -5.00 29.43 -2.19
C ARG A 424 -3.55 29.88 -1.96
N ARG A 425 -3.32 30.94 -1.18
CA ARG A 425 -1.97 31.25 -0.70
C ARG A 425 -1.47 30.16 0.25
N ASN A 426 -2.32 29.52 1.05
CA ASN A 426 -1.97 28.41 1.95
C ASN A 426 -1.79 27.09 1.21
N ALA A 427 -2.31 26.88 0.00
CA ALA A 427 -2.05 25.68 -0.80
C ALA A 427 -0.75 25.79 -1.61
N LEU A 428 -0.55 26.93 -2.30
CA LEU A 428 0.71 27.19 -2.99
C LEU A 428 1.84 27.50 -2.01
N ALA A 429 1.54 28.08 -0.83
CA ALA A 429 2.41 27.95 0.33
C ALA A 429 2.47 26.50 0.78
N GLN A 430 1.44 25.73 1.11
CA GLN A 430 1.64 24.33 1.56
C GLN A 430 2.48 23.47 0.61
N ARG A 431 2.62 23.78 -0.69
CA ARG A 431 3.68 23.21 -1.54
C ARG A 431 5.02 23.95 -1.48
N TRP A 432 5.06 25.30 -1.49
CA TRP A 432 6.30 26.06 -1.21
C TRP A 432 6.76 25.94 0.25
N LYS A 433 5.99 26.35 1.26
CA LYS A 433 6.03 25.89 2.66
C LYS A 433 6.31 24.39 2.83
N HIS A 434 5.67 23.38 2.22
CA HIS A 434 6.17 22.00 2.46
C HIS A 434 7.60 21.83 1.93
N ARG A 435 7.98 22.48 0.82
CA ARG A 435 9.39 22.53 0.39
C ARG A 435 10.29 23.44 1.23
N MET A 436 9.81 24.52 1.83
CA MET A 436 10.55 25.59 2.54
C MET A 436 10.60 25.33 4.05
N THR A 437 9.61 24.64 4.59
CA THR A 437 9.54 24.01 5.91
C THR A 437 10.14 22.62 5.86
N ARG A 438 10.24 21.93 4.71
CA ARG A 438 11.35 20.98 4.53
C ARG A 438 12.67 21.74 4.58
N LEU A 439 13.00 22.61 3.62
CA LEU A 439 14.27 23.37 3.55
C LEU A 439 14.61 24.28 4.76
N ALA A 440 13.77 24.36 5.80
CA ALA A 440 14.03 25.08 7.06
C ALA A 440 13.70 24.29 8.34
N ALA A 441 13.15 23.07 8.23
CA ALA A 441 13.28 22.05 9.29
C ALA A 441 14.50 21.15 9.03
N MET A 442 14.88 20.98 7.76
CA MET A 442 16.22 20.65 7.31
C MET A 442 17.20 21.60 7.99
N ASN A 443 18.11 21.04 8.78
CA ASN A 443 19.25 21.80 9.30
C ASN A 443 20.20 22.16 8.13
N ARG A 444 21.19 23.02 8.40
CA ARG A 444 22.13 23.46 7.35
C ARG A 444 22.88 22.28 6.74
N ASP A 445 23.14 21.25 7.53
CA ASP A 445 23.93 20.08 7.14
C ASP A 445 23.14 19.19 6.16
N GLU A 446 21.83 19.00 6.36
CA GLU A 446 20.95 18.32 5.39
C GLU A 446 20.86 19.06 4.06
N LEU A 447 20.80 20.39 4.09
CA LEU A 447 20.81 21.20 2.86
C LEU A 447 22.12 21.04 2.10
N LEU A 448 23.25 21.09 2.81
CA LEU A 448 24.58 20.95 2.25
C LEU A 448 24.82 19.53 1.72
N ASP A 449 24.42 18.50 2.45
CA ASP A 449 24.61 17.10 2.03
C ASP A 449 23.72 16.73 0.84
N ARG A 450 22.42 17.09 0.85
CA ARG A 450 21.56 16.85 -0.31
C ARG A 450 22.03 17.63 -1.55
N ALA A 451 22.59 18.84 -1.37
CA ALA A 451 23.21 19.58 -2.47
C ALA A 451 24.50 18.90 -2.97
N ARG A 452 25.36 18.44 -2.06
CA ARG A 452 26.60 17.67 -2.34
C ARG A 452 26.29 16.38 -3.11
N GLN A 453 25.28 15.62 -2.68
CA GLN A 453 24.76 14.42 -3.33
C GLN A 453 24.27 14.76 -4.75
N TYR A 454 23.34 15.71 -4.89
CA TYR A 454 22.77 16.06 -6.20
C TYR A 454 23.83 16.56 -7.20
N LEU A 455 24.77 17.40 -6.76
CA LEU A 455 25.88 17.87 -7.59
C LEU A 455 26.85 16.74 -7.96
N SER A 456 27.15 15.83 -7.03
CA SER A 456 28.00 14.65 -7.29
C SER A 456 27.38 13.71 -8.30
N ALA A 457 26.08 13.40 -8.16
CA ALA A 457 25.37 12.52 -9.09
C ALA A 457 25.32 13.12 -10.51
N ARG A 458 25.12 14.43 -10.62
CA ARG A 458 25.19 15.18 -11.88
C ARG A 458 26.60 15.21 -12.49
N ALA A 459 27.65 15.27 -11.67
CA ALA A 459 29.05 15.23 -12.11
C ALA A 459 29.45 13.81 -12.57
N ASP A 460 29.10 12.77 -11.82
CA ASP A 460 29.36 11.37 -12.19
C ASP A 460 28.66 11.01 -13.50
N GLY A 461 27.38 11.39 -13.64
CA GLY A 461 26.61 11.28 -14.88
C GLY A 461 27.06 12.24 -15.99
N LEU A 462 28.07 13.09 -15.78
CA LEU A 462 28.76 13.85 -16.83
C LEU A 462 30.09 13.17 -17.22
N ARG A 463 30.89 12.72 -16.24
CA ARG A 463 32.15 11.97 -16.48
C ARG A 463 31.91 10.75 -17.37
N PHE A 464 30.91 9.93 -17.04
CA PHE A 464 30.52 8.78 -17.84
C PHE A 464 30.18 9.14 -19.30
N ARG A 465 29.40 10.20 -19.53
CA ARG A 465 29.03 10.67 -20.88
C ARG A 465 30.19 11.31 -21.65
N LEU A 466 31.31 11.58 -21.00
CA LEU A 466 32.55 12.07 -21.61
C LEU A 466 33.60 10.97 -21.78
N GLY A 467 33.30 9.71 -21.40
CA GLY A 467 34.28 8.62 -21.40
C GLY A 467 35.43 8.84 -20.41
N LEU A 468 35.21 9.62 -19.35
CA LEU A 468 36.23 9.93 -18.35
C LEU A 468 36.16 8.94 -17.19
N ASP A 469 37.26 8.25 -16.94
CA ASP A 469 37.40 7.31 -15.83
C ASP A 469 37.10 7.96 -14.47
N PHE A 470 36.68 7.09 -13.55
CA PHE A 470 36.62 7.38 -12.13
C PHE A 470 38.00 7.05 -11.54
N PRO A 471 38.73 8.04 -10.97
CA PRO A 471 40.09 7.81 -10.50
C PRO A 471 40.12 6.70 -9.44
N SER A 472 41.13 5.83 -9.56
CA SER A 472 41.41 4.73 -8.65
C SER A 472 42.83 4.90 -8.12
N GLU A 473 42.96 5.02 -6.80
CA GLU A 473 44.25 5.22 -6.14
C GLU A 473 44.55 4.02 -5.22
N ILE A 474 45.08 2.96 -5.83
CA ILE A 474 45.58 1.77 -5.14
C ILE A 474 47.06 1.98 -4.81
N HIS A 475 47.41 1.91 -3.53
CA HIS A 475 48.77 2.03 -3.03
C HIS A 475 49.46 0.66 -3.02
N ASN A 476 50.55 0.51 -3.78
CA ASN A 476 51.43 -0.68 -3.76
C ASN A 476 52.32 -0.74 -2.50
N GLY A 477 51.86 -0.23 -1.36
CA GLY A 477 52.60 -0.16 -0.11
C GLY A 477 52.49 -1.46 0.69
N THR A 478 53.60 -1.95 1.24
CA THR A 478 53.61 -3.12 2.12
C THR A 478 53.01 -2.80 3.48
N THR A 479 51.71 -3.07 3.66
CA THR A 479 51.01 -2.98 4.94
C THR A 479 51.59 -3.99 5.93
N THR A 480 52.06 -3.54 7.09
CA THR A 480 52.83 -4.37 8.05
C THR A 480 52.00 -5.34 8.89
N LYS A 481 50.66 -5.25 8.85
CA LYS A 481 49.72 -6.18 9.46
C LYS A 481 48.64 -6.50 8.43
N HIS A 482 48.45 -7.78 8.09
CA HIS A 482 47.34 -8.20 7.24
C HIS A 482 46.02 -8.10 8.03
N PRO A 483 44.93 -7.59 7.43
CA PRO A 483 43.65 -7.52 8.09
C PRO A 483 43.02 -8.91 8.21
N GLY A 484 42.34 -9.16 9.33
CA GLY A 484 41.61 -10.40 9.58
C GLY A 484 40.19 -10.32 9.04
N PHE A 485 39.80 -11.26 8.17
CA PHE A 485 38.40 -11.62 8.01
C PHE A 485 38.01 -12.63 9.12
N PHE A 486 36.73 -12.95 9.26
CA PHE A 486 36.21 -13.85 10.31
C PHE A 486 36.94 -15.21 10.40
N PHE A 487 37.47 -15.65 9.27
CA PHE A 487 38.39 -16.77 9.12
C PHE A 487 39.51 -16.36 8.15
N ARG A 488 40.63 -17.06 8.23
CA ARG A 488 41.74 -16.94 7.28
C ARG A 488 41.61 -17.95 6.14
N PRO A 489 42.24 -17.71 4.96
CA PRO A 489 42.13 -18.60 3.80
C PRO A 489 42.48 -20.06 4.12
N GLU A 490 43.51 -20.29 4.93
CA GLU A 490 43.97 -21.63 5.33
C GLU A 490 42.97 -22.39 6.23
N GLN A 491 42.03 -21.68 6.87
CA GLN A 491 41.03 -22.27 7.76
C GLN A 491 39.78 -22.76 7.02
N VAL A 492 39.50 -22.28 5.80
CA VAL A 492 38.23 -22.52 5.10
C VAL A 492 37.93 -24.01 4.91
N LEU A 493 38.93 -24.83 4.57
CA LEU A 493 38.75 -26.28 4.41
C LEU A 493 38.43 -26.99 5.73
N SER A 494 38.95 -26.48 6.86
CA SER A 494 38.62 -26.98 8.20
C SER A 494 37.17 -26.67 8.56
N LEU A 495 36.73 -25.42 8.32
CA LEU A 495 35.33 -25.00 8.53
C LEU A 495 34.37 -25.80 7.64
N CYS A 496 34.72 -26.05 6.38
CA CYS A 496 33.97 -26.95 5.50
C CYS A 496 33.91 -28.39 6.04
N GLY A 497 34.96 -28.87 6.73
CA GLY A 497 34.95 -30.16 7.43
C GLY A 497 33.97 -30.18 8.60
N VAL A 498 34.02 -29.16 9.47
CA VAL A 498 33.08 -29.00 10.60
C VAL A 498 31.64 -28.90 10.09
N LEU A 499 31.39 -28.14 9.02
CA LEU A 499 30.05 -27.99 8.45
C LEU A 499 29.50 -29.33 7.90
N LYS A 500 30.33 -30.13 7.21
CA LYS A 500 29.97 -31.48 6.77
C LYS A 500 29.66 -32.43 7.93
N GLN A 501 30.41 -32.33 9.03
CA GLN A 501 30.21 -33.18 10.22
C GLN A 501 28.98 -32.78 11.03
N ARG A 502 28.74 -31.47 11.21
CA ARG A 502 27.71 -30.93 12.13
C ARG A 502 26.38 -30.60 11.44
N MET A 503 26.41 -30.27 10.15
CA MET A 503 25.24 -29.81 9.38
C MET A 503 25.24 -30.39 7.95
N PRO A 504 25.30 -31.72 7.77
CA PRO A 504 25.34 -32.33 6.42
C PRO A 504 24.18 -31.86 5.54
N ASN A 505 22.97 -31.74 6.09
CA ASN A 505 21.79 -31.22 5.38
C ASN A 505 21.99 -29.79 4.82
N GLN A 506 22.77 -28.94 5.50
CA GLN A 506 23.06 -27.57 5.07
C GLN A 506 24.05 -27.56 3.90
N VAL A 507 25.10 -28.40 3.96
CA VAL A 507 26.04 -28.63 2.84
C VAL A 507 25.28 -29.09 1.59
N ASP A 508 24.39 -30.06 1.79
CA ASP A 508 23.51 -30.63 0.76
C ASP A 508 22.63 -29.56 0.08
N GLN A 509 22.05 -28.64 0.87
CA GLN A 509 21.27 -27.52 0.35
C GLN A 509 22.14 -26.49 -0.40
N ILE A 510 23.32 -26.14 0.14
CA ILE A 510 24.25 -25.20 -0.51
C ILE A 510 24.66 -25.71 -1.89
N VAL A 511 25.03 -27.00 -2.00
CA VAL A 511 25.44 -27.59 -3.27
C VAL A 511 24.26 -27.67 -4.25
N ARG A 512 23.07 -28.12 -3.81
CA ARG A 512 21.86 -28.15 -4.68
C ARG A 512 21.43 -26.75 -5.15
N GLN A 513 21.58 -25.71 -4.32
CA GLN A 513 21.30 -24.34 -4.75
C GLN A 513 22.35 -23.86 -5.76
N ALA A 514 23.63 -24.11 -5.52
CA ALA A 514 24.71 -23.79 -6.44
C ALA A 514 24.52 -24.45 -7.83
N GLU A 515 24.06 -25.71 -7.87
CA GLU A 515 23.72 -26.39 -9.13
C GLU A 515 22.55 -25.78 -9.90
N ARG A 516 21.65 -25.04 -9.23
CA ARG A 516 20.54 -24.29 -9.84
C ARG A 516 20.99 -22.90 -10.29
N ILE A 517 21.83 -22.23 -9.48
CA ILE A 517 22.48 -20.96 -9.83
C ILE A 517 23.34 -21.10 -11.10
N CYS A 518 24.08 -22.21 -11.26
CA CYS A 518 24.82 -22.51 -12.50
C CYS A 518 23.93 -22.78 -13.74
N ARG A 519 22.60 -22.82 -13.57
CA ARG A 519 21.60 -22.86 -14.66
C ARG A 519 20.79 -21.57 -14.73
N HIS A 520 21.22 -20.52 -14.03
CA HIS A 520 20.48 -19.26 -13.84
C HIS A 520 19.05 -19.42 -13.27
N HIS A 521 18.82 -20.46 -12.48
CA HIS A 521 17.62 -20.60 -11.67
C HIS A 521 17.90 -20.06 -10.26
N PHE A 522 17.14 -19.05 -9.83
CA PHE A 522 17.34 -18.37 -8.56
C PHE A 522 16.13 -18.50 -7.63
N ASP A 523 16.38 -18.46 -6.32
CA ASP A 523 15.35 -18.23 -5.31
C ASP A 523 15.61 -16.82 -4.76
N LEU A 524 14.63 -15.93 -4.86
CA LEU A 524 14.75 -14.51 -4.48
C LEU A 524 13.51 -14.13 -3.64
N LEU A 525 13.73 -13.62 -2.43
CA LEU A 525 12.64 -13.28 -1.50
C LEU A 525 11.78 -14.54 -1.26
N GLY A 526 10.45 -14.45 -1.36
CA GLY A 526 9.52 -15.58 -1.30
C GLY A 526 9.29 -16.31 -2.63
N TYR A 527 10.01 -15.97 -3.70
CA TYR A 527 9.87 -16.60 -5.03
C TYR A 527 10.93 -17.68 -5.23
N GLU A 528 10.51 -18.88 -5.61
CA GLU A 528 11.37 -20.06 -5.80
C GLU A 528 11.50 -20.41 -7.28
N ASN A 529 12.72 -20.79 -7.72
CA ASN A 529 13.05 -21.23 -9.07
C ASN A 529 12.66 -20.24 -10.21
N ILE A 530 13.00 -18.96 -10.06
CA ILE A 530 12.92 -17.98 -11.14
C ILE A 530 13.99 -18.29 -12.20
N ASP A 531 13.56 -18.54 -13.43
CA ASP A 531 14.44 -18.77 -14.58
C ASP A 531 14.83 -17.45 -15.26
N TYR A 532 16.12 -17.14 -15.29
CA TYR A 532 16.70 -15.96 -15.97
C TYR A 532 17.28 -16.29 -17.37
N GLY A 533 17.11 -17.51 -17.88
CA GLY A 533 17.58 -17.95 -19.19
C GLY A 533 19.11 -18.04 -19.29
N ASN A 534 19.65 -18.22 -20.51
CA ASN A 534 21.09 -18.47 -20.71
C ASN A 534 22.01 -17.26 -20.37
N GLU A 535 21.47 -16.04 -20.37
CA GLU A 535 22.19 -14.79 -20.05
C GLU A 535 21.34 -13.91 -19.14
N ILE A 536 21.87 -13.52 -17.98
CA ILE A 536 21.11 -12.84 -16.92
C ILE A 536 20.79 -11.38 -17.31
N GLU A 537 19.51 -11.05 -17.45
CA GLU A 537 19.01 -9.67 -17.59
C GLU A 537 19.06 -8.91 -16.24
N TRP A 538 20.25 -8.46 -15.84
CA TRP A 538 20.53 -7.82 -14.54
C TRP A 538 19.68 -6.58 -14.17
N ASN A 539 18.93 -6.00 -15.11
CA ASN A 539 18.04 -4.85 -14.87
C ASN A 539 16.56 -5.23 -15.05
N CYS A 540 16.21 -6.52 -14.93
CA CYS A 540 14.86 -7.04 -15.07
C CYS A 540 14.33 -7.60 -13.74
N ASP A 541 13.14 -7.14 -13.36
CA ASP A 541 12.22 -7.90 -12.53
C ASP A 541 11.63 -9.01 -13.41
N GLN A 542 12.18 -10.21 -13.22
CA GLN A 542 11.87 -11.40 -14.01
C GLN A 542 10.54 -12.06 -13.60
N VAL A 543 9.99 -11.72 -12.43
CA VAL A 543 8.68 -12.23 -11.98
C VAL A 543 7.55 -11.50 -12.71
N HIS A 544 7.65 -10.17 -12.84
CA HIS A 544 6.64 -9.35 -13.52
C HIS A 544 6.98 -9.00 -14.97
N GLY A 545 8.14 -9.45 -15.48
CA GLY A 545 8.60 -9.19 -16.86
C GLY A 545 8.90 -7.71 -17.13
N LYS A 546 9.41 -6.98 -16.13
CA LYS A 546 9.57 -5.53 -16.13
C LYS A 546 11.06 -5.14 -16.15
N ARG A 547 11.48 -4.42 -17.20
CA ARG A 547 12.88 -4.04 -17.42
C ARG A 547 13.12 -2.58 -17.06
N ALA A 548 13.91 -2.33 -16.02
CA ALA A 548 14.25 -1.01 -15.54
C ALA A 548 15.05 -0.20 -16.59
N PRO A 549 14.89 1.14 -16.65
CA PRO A 549 15.46 1.94 -17.72
C PRO A 549 16.95 2.23 -17.50
N GLY A 550 17.76 2.05 -18.56
CA GLY A 550 19.19 2.40 -18.63
C GLY A 550 19.49 3.91 -18.60
N LYS A 551 18.98 4.61 -17.58
CA LYS A 551 19.22 6.02 -17.26
C LYS A 551 20.30 6.11 -16.17
N PRO A 552 20.97 7.27 -15.96
CA PRO A 552 21.75 7.50 -14.75
C PRO A 552 20.90 7.29 -13.50
N TRP A 553 21.40 6.57 -12.49
CA TRP A 553 20.59 6.00 -11.40
C TRP A 553 19.64 6.99 -10.70
N PHE A 554 20.08 8.24 -10.49
CA PHE A 554 19.30 9.31 -9.88
C PHE A 554 18.11 9.82 -10.73
N GLN A 555 17.85 9.17 -11.87
CA GLN A 555 16.73 9.39 -12.79
C GLN A 555 15.90 8.12 -13.00
N VAL A 556 16.21 7.02 -12.29
CA VAL A 556 15.44 5.78 -12.28
C VAL A 556 14.38 5.88 -11.18
N PRO A 557 13.07 5.89 -11.51
CA PRO A 557 12.00 6.01 -10.52
C PRO A 557 11.69 4.62 -9.95
N TYR A 558 12.55 4.12 -9.07
CA TYR A 558 12.48 2.75 -8.57
C TYR A 558 11.21 2.41 -7.75
N LEU A 559 10.42 3.41 -7.35
CA LEU A 559 9.10 3.24 -6.73
C LEU A 559 7.92 3.27 -7.75
N ASN A 560 8.19 3.27 -9.06
CA ASN A 560 7.17 3.23 -10.11
C ASN A 560 7.12 1.84 -10.74
N PHE A 561 6.27 0.96 -10.19
CA PHE A 561 6.08 -0.42 -10.68
C PHE A 561 5.84 -0.51 -12.19
N GLN A 562 5.20 0.50 -12.80
CA GLN A 562 4.96 0.47 -14.24
C GLN A 562 6.23 0.73 -15.09
N GLU A 563 7.22 1.46 -14.57
CA GLU A 563 8.52 1.71 -15.21
C GLU A 563 9.63 0.72 -14.84
N VAL A 564 9.57 0.07 -13.67
CA VAL A 564 10.66 -0.80 -13.17
C VAL A 564 10.26 -2.19 -12.66
N GLY A 565 8.96 -2.47 -12.52
CA GLY A 565 8.48 -3.65 -11.77
C GLY A 565 8.67 -3.47 -10.28
N ASP A 566 8.77 -4.58 -9.53
CA ASP A 566 9.29 -4.52 -8.18
C ASP A 566 10.82 -4.40 -8.21
N SER A 567 11.32 -3.24 -7.76
CA SER A 567 12.75 -2.99 -7.64
C SER A 567 13.45 -3.97 -6.70
N LYS A 568 12.77 -4.52 -5.69
CA LYS A 568 13.35 -5.51 -4.75
C LYS A 568 13.78 -6.78 -5.48
N ILE A 569 12.97 -7.29 -6.41
CA ILE A 569 13.28 -8.51 -7.18
C ILE A 569 14.54 -8.30 -8.05
N THR A 570 14.66 -7.12 -8.69
CA THR A 570 15.88 -6.78 -9.43
C THR A 570 17.08 -6.64 -8.50
N TRP A 571 16.92 -5.97 -7.35
CA TRP A 571 18.02 -5.70 -6.44
C TRP A 571 18.54 -6.94 -5.72
N GLU A 572 17.68 -7.86 -5.26
CA GLU A 572 18.08 -9.03 -4.48
C GLU A 572 19.09 -9.90 -5.24
N LEU A 573 18.88 -10.11 -6.55
CA LEU A 573 19.86 -10.75 -7.43
C LEU A 573 21.18 -9.97 -7.53
N ASN A 574 21.10 -8.65 -7.61
CA ASN A 574 22.24 -7.73 -7.71
C ASN A 574 22.95 -7.43 -6.37
N ARG A 575 22.48 -8.03 -5.26
CA ARG A 575 23.24 -8.17 -4.00
C ARG A 575 24.36 -9.22 -4.13
N HIS A 576 24.31 -10.09 -5.13
CA HIS A 576 25.30 -11.15 -5.42
C HIS A 576 25.57 -12.14 -4.27
N GLN A 577 24.63 -12.29 -3.32
CA GLN A 577 24.77 -13.25 -2.23
C GLN A 577 24.79 -14.70 -2.74
N HIS A 578 24.20 -14.97 -3.92
CA HIS A 578 24.32 -16.26 -4.60
C HIS A 578 25.76 -16.60 -5.03
N TRP A 579 26.65 -15.62 -5.24
CA TRP A 579 28.08 -15.87 -5.44
C TRP A 579 28.75 -16.39 -4.16
N VAL A 580 28.25 -16.00 -2.98
CA VAL A 580 28.68 -16.56 -1.70
C VAL A 580 28.25 -18.04 -1.60
N THR A 581 27.03 -18.39 -2.02
CA THR A 581 26.60 -19.80 -2.15
C THR A 581 27.50 -20.58 -3.10
N LEU A 582 27.81 -20.06 -4.29
CA LEU A 582 28.73 -20.69 -5.25
C LEU A 582 30.14 -20.90 -4.64
N ALA A 583 30.67 -19.91 -3.92
CA ALA A 583 31.99 -19.99 -3.31
C ALA A 583 32.05 -21.02 -2.17
N LYS A 584 30.99 -21.07 -1.33
CA LYS A 584 30.80 -22.14 -0.32
C LYS A 584 30.73 -23.50 -1.00
N ALA A 585 29.91 -23.65 -2.06
CA ALA A 585 29.73 -24.91 -2.78
C ALA A 585 31.04 -25.41 -3.43
N TYR A 586 31.83 -24.52 -4.03
CA TYR A 586 33.18 -24.83 -4.52
C TYR A 586 34.08 -25.36 -3.38
N ARG A 587 34.20 -24.65 -2.25
CA ARG A 587 35.05 -25.08 -1.12
C ARG A 587 34.53 -26.36 -0.43
N LEU A 588 33.23 -26.65 -0.52
CA LEU A 588 32.63 -27.89 0.00
C LEU A 588 32.80 -29.09 -0.94
N SER A 589 32.78 -28.90 -2.25
CA SER A 589 32.77 -30.00 -3.25
C SER A 589 34.09 -30.22 -3.98
N GLY A 590 34.89 -29.17 -4.18
CA GLY A 590 36.01 -29.13 -5.12
C GLY A 590 35.61 -28.90 -6.58
N ASP A 591 34.32 -28.74 -6.90
CA ASP A 591 33.84 -28.58 -8.27
C ASP A 591 34.05 -27.16 -8.79
N GLU A 592 35.04 -26.99 -9.67
CA GLU A 592 35.42 -25.72 -10.27
C GLU A 592 34.29 -25.04 -11.07
N ARG A 593 33.24 -25.76 -11.50
CA ARG A 593 32.10 -25.15 -12.20
C ARG A 593 31.48 -24.02 -11.38
N PHE A 594 31.38 -24.18 -10.06
CA PHE A 594 30.79 -23.16 -9.19
C PHE A 594 31.64 -21.89 -9.12
N ALA A 595 32.97 -22.01 -9.08
CA ALA A 595 33.88 -20.86 -9.07
C ALA A 595 33.99 -20.19 -10.44
N ASN A 596 34.10 -20.98 -11.51
CA ASN A 596 34.08 -20.48 -12.89
C ASN A 596 32.78 -19.70 -13.21
N GLU A 597 31.65 -20.12 -12.65
CA GLU A 597 30.38 -19.40 -12.78
C GLU A 597 30.40 -18.02 -12.10
N ILE A 598 31.04 -17.88 -10.93
CA ILE A 598 31.23 -16.56 -10.29
C ILE A 598 32.02 -15.65 -11.23
N PHE A 599 33.12 -16.12 -11.83
CA PHE A 599 33.94 -15.29 -12.71
C PHE A 599 33.22 -14.95 -14.04
N ARG A 600 32.39 -15.86 -14.57
CA ARG A 600 31.51 -15.59 -15.72
C ARG A 600 30.47 -14.51 -15.40
N GLN A 601 29.77 -14.63 -14.27
CA GLN A 601 28.78 -13.62 -13.85
C GLN A 601 29.44 -12.29 -13.47
N TRP A 602 30.62 -12.30 -12.85
CA TRP A 602 31.42 -11.10 -12.54
C TRP A 602 31.71 -10.28 -13.80
N GLN A 603 32.25 -10.91 -14.85
CA GLN A 603 32.58 -10.24 -16.10
C GLN A 603 31.32 -9.71 -16.80
N HIS A 604 30.27 -10.54 -16.88
CA HIS A 604 29.00 -10.14 -17.49
C HIS A 604 28.37 -8.95 -16.74
N TRP A 605 28.27 -9.02 -15.41
CA TRP A 605 27.66 -7.97 -14.60
C TRP A 605 28.33 -6.60 -14.78
N HIS A 606 29.67 -6.56 -14.76
CA HIS A 606 30.42 -5.31 -14.93
C HIS A 606 30.23 -4.71 -16.34
N SER A 607 30.08 -5.54 -17.37
CA SER A 607 29.76 -5.06 -18.73
C SER A 607 28.33 -4.54 -18.87
N ALA A 608 27.37 -5.15 -18.15
CA ALA A 608 25.95 -4.83 -18.25
C ALA A 608 25.50 -3.67 -17.33
N ASN A 609 26.23 -3.39 -16.25
CA ASN A 609 25.84 -2.43 -15.21
C ASN A 609 26.88 -1.30 -14.98
N PRO A 610 27.40 -0.64 -16.03
CA PRO A 610 28.49 0.32 -15.87
C PRO A 610 28.08 1.54 -15.01
N TYR A 611 28.93 1.89 -14.05
CA TYR A 611 28.71 3.05 -13.18
C TYR A 611 28.64 4.36 -13.98
N PRO A 612 27.64 5.26 -13.80
CA PRO A 612 26.56 5.26 -12.80
C PRO A 612 25.16 4.98 -13.42
N ILE A 613 25.03 3.98 -14.30
CA ILE A 613 23.83 3.73 -15.12
C ILE A 613 23.03 2.51 -14.61
N GLY A 614 21.70 2.60 -14.66
CA GLY A 614 20.80 1.50 -14.31
C GLY A 614 20.29 1.55 -12.86
N ILE A 615 19.43 0.58 -12.52
CA ILE A 615 18.75 0.52 -11.22
C ILE A 615 19.67 0.00 -10.10
N ASN A 616 20.72 -0.74 -10.46
CA ASN A 616 21.67 -1.40 -9.53
C ASN A 616 22.65 -0.44 -8.83
N TRP A 617 22.47 0.86 -9.07
CA TRP A 617 23.15 1.98 -8.40
C TRP A 617 22.17 3.00 -7.80
N ALA A 618 20.86 2.70 -7.76
CA ALA A 618 19.81 3.65 -7.35
C ALA A 618 19.51 3.67 -5.84
N SER A 619 19.97 2.66 -5.10
CA SER A 619 19.91 2.57 -3.64
C SER A 619 21.30 2.20 -3.12
N SER A 620 21.85 3.04 -2.22
CA SER A 620 23.21 2.88 -1.67
C SER A 620 23.34 1.62 -0.81
N LEU A 621 22.25 1.18 -0.15
CA LEU A 621 22.20 -0.07 0.59
C LEU A 621 22.48 -1.29 -0.31
N GLU A 622 21.99 -1.31 -1.55
CA GLU A 622 22.20 -2.44 -2.47
C GLU A 622 23.65 -2.50 -2.97
N VAL A 623 24.30 -1.33 -3.08
CA VAL A 623 25.75 -1.22 -3.34
C VAL A 623 26.56 -1.68 -2.12
N ALA A 624 26.07 -1.43 -0.90
CA ALA A 624 26.65 -1.91 0.34
C ALA A 624 26.56 -3.45 0.46
N PHE A 625 25.38 -4.04 0.24
CA PHE A 625 25.18 -5.49 0.17
C PHE A 625 26.09 -6.16 -0.85
N ARG A 626 26.10 -5.66 -2.09
CA ARG A 626 26.98 -6.17 -3.15
C ARG A 626 28.45 -6.15 -2.74
N SER A 627 28.89 -5.12 -2.03
CA SER A 627 30.28 -5.01 -1.54
C SER A 627 30.58 -6.03 -0.43
N LEU A 628 29.64 -6.28 0.48
CA LEU A 628 29.79 -7.30 1.53
C LEU A 628 29.83 -8.70 0.92
N SER A 629 28.96 -9.02 -0.05
CA SER A 629 29.02 -10.27 -0.81
C SER A 629 30.36 -10.45 -1.53
N TRP A 630 30.89 -9.40 -2.15
CA TRP A 630 32.19 -9.44 -2.82
C TRP A 630 33.37 -9.64 -1.87
N LEU A 631 33.27 -9.18 -0.62
CA LEU A 631 34.24 -9.49 0.45
C LEU A 631 34.16 -10.96 0.88
N TRP A 632 32.95 -11.47 1.13
CA TRP A 632 32.74 -12.89 1.43
C TRP A 632 33.27 -13.82 0.33
N VAL A 633 32.97 -13.52 -0.94
CA VAL A 633 33.49 -14.27 -2.10
C VAL A 633 35.02 -14.24 -2.14
N TYR A 634 35.64 -13.07 -1.94
CA TYR A 634 37.10 -12.95 -1.97
C TYR A 634 37.77 -13.82 -0.89
N PHE A 635 37.33 -13.75 0.37
CA PHE A 635 37.95 -14.53 1.44
C PHE A 635 37.63 -16.03 1.37
N LEU A 636 36.48 -16.42 0.80
CA LEU A 636 36.18 -17.83 0.52
C LEU A 636 37.03 -18.40 -0.63
N LEU A 637 37.38 -17.61 -1.65
CA LEU A 637 38.19 -18.02 -2.81
C LEU A 637 39.69 -17.65 -2.69
N ALA A 638 40.10 -17.05 -1.57
CA ALA A 638 41.50 -16.77 -1.28
C ALA A 638 42.32 -18.07 -1.29
N ASP A 639 43.49 -18.00 -1.94
CA ASP A 639 44.42 -19.12 -2.18
C ASP A 639 43.78 -20.35 -2.88
N ALA A 640 42.63 -20.19 -3.53
CA ALA A 640 42.06 -21.22 -4.40
C ALA A 640 42.76 -21.22 -5.78
N PRO A 641 43.20 -22.38 -6.31
CA PRO A 641 43.87 -22.47 -7.62
C PRO A 641 43.04 -21.96 -8.81
N VAL A 642 41.71 -21.95 -8.68
CA VAL A 642 40.76 -21.48 -9.71
C VAL A 642 40.66 -19.94 -9.79
N THR A 643 41.21 -19.20 -8.81
CA THR A 643 41.11 -17.73 -8.75
C THR A 643 42.06 -17.07 -9.77
N PRO A 644 41.56 -16.26 -10.74
CA PRO A 644 42.39 -15.71 -11.80
C PRO A 644 43.55 -14.83 -11.34
N SER A 645 44.70 -14.96 -12.01
CA SER A 645 45.87 -14.11 -11.77
C SER A 645 45.54 -12.63 -11.98
N GLY A 646 45.70 -11.83 -10.94
CA GLY A 646 45.39 -10.39 -10.95
C GLY A 646 43.98 -10.02 -10.49
N PHE A 647 43.11 -10.98 -10.16
CA PHE A 647 41.73 -10.72 -9.73
C PHE A 647 41.63 -9.74 -8.55
N ARG A 648 42.55 -9.81 -7.55
CA ARG A 648 42.59 -8.84 -6.44
C ARG A 648 42.65 -7.38 -6.93
N SER A 649 43.43 -7.09 -7.98
CA SER A 649 43.58 -5.72 -8.50
C SER A 649 42.36 -5.23 -9.28
N GLU A 650 41.60 -6.12 -9.91
CA GLU A 650 40.32 -5.80 -10.56
C GLU A 650 39.22 -5.57 -9.50
N TRP A 651 39.13 -6.51 -8.56
CA TRP A 651 38.19 -6.50 -7.44
C TRP A 651 38.36 -5.29 -6.52
N LEU A 652 39.61 -4.87 -6.22
CA LEU A 652 39.90 -3.64 -5.47
C LEU A 652 39.35 -2.39 -6.18
N ARG A 653 39.50 -2.27 -7.51
CA ARG A 653 38.95 -1.14 -8.29
C ARG A 653 37.42 -1.12 -8.25
N ALA A 654 36.79 -2.28 -8.35
CA ALA A 654 35.33 -2.41 -8.28
C ALA A 654 34.79 -2.02 -6.89
N LEU A 655 35.46 -2.47 -5.81
CA LEU A 655 35.15 -2.04 -4.44
C LEU A 655 35.43 -0.56 -4.19
N GLU A 656 36.45 0.03 -4.81
CA GLU A 656 36.72 1.47 -4.70
C GLU A 656 35.58 2.31 -5.31
N ILE A 657 35.01 1.88 -6.45
CA ILE A 657 33.82 2.51 -7.05
C ILE A 657 32.61 2.38 -6.12
N ASN A 658 32.37 1.19 -5.55
CA ASN A 658 31.27 0.97 -4.60
C ASN A 658 31.43 1.84 -3.33
N GLY A 659 32.58 1.78 -2.65
CA GLY A 659 32.84 2.55 -1.43
C GLY A 659 32.73 4.07 -1.66
N ARG A 660 33.24 4.55 -2.80
CA ARG A 660 33.09 5.94 -3.25
C ARG A 660 31.63 6.32 -3.49
N HIS A 661 30.80 5.41 -4.03
CA HIS A 661 29.36 5.65 -4.18
C HIS A 661 28.69 5.75 -2.80
N ILE A 662 28.90 4.75 -1.94
CA ILE A 662 28.29 4.68 -0.60
C ILE A 662 28.66 5.95 0.23
N GLU A 663 29.94 6.32 0.32
CA GLU A 663 30.40 7.53 1.04
C GLU A 663 29.76 8.83 0.51
N ARG A 664 29.48 8.90 -0.79
CA ARG A 664 28.90 10.08 -1.44
C ARG A 664 27.39 10.16 -1.27
N TYR A 665 26.70 9.04 -1.24
CA TYR A 665 25.23 8.94 -1.34
C TYR A 665 24.60 8.21 -0.14
N LEU A 666 25.22 8.30 1.04
CA LEU A 666 24.66 7.79 2.30
C LEU A 666 23.19 8.22 2.49
N SER A 667 22.35 7.31 3.01
CA SER A 667 20.92 7.47 3.26
C SER A 667 20.63 8.35 4.49
N THR A 668 21.38 9.45 4.66
CA THR A 668 21.40 10.34 5.85
C THR A 668 20.07 10.99 6.20
N TYR A 669 19.15 11.15 5.24
CA TYR A 669 17.89 11.91 5.42
C TYR A 669 16.70 11.35 4.61
N PHE A 670 16.80 10.14 4.08
CA PHE A 670 15.72 9.40 3.42
C PHE A 670 16.10 7.93 3.56
N SER A 671 15.24 7.12 4.19
CA SER A 671 15.65 5.84 4.79
C SER A 671 16.86 6.01 5.72
N ALA A 672 16.77 6.96 6.66
CA ALA A 672 17.79 7.21 7.69
C ALA A 672 17.66 6.24 8.87
N ASN A 673 17.59 4.96 8.52
CA ASN A 673 17.19 3.83 9.35
C ASN A 673 18.15 2.64 9.05
N THR A 674 17.64 1.42 8.88
CA THR A 674 18.47 0.24 8.58
C THR A 674 19.32 0.38 7.29
N HIS A 675 18.93 1.20 6.30
CA HIS A 675 19.77 1.49 5.12
C HIS A 675 21.11 2.13 5.51
N LEU A 676 21.07 3.20 6.31
CA LEU A 676 22.25 3.96 6.72
C LEU A 676 23.19 3.11 7.61
N LEU A 677 22.63 2.18 8.38
CA LEU A 677 23.40 1.19 9.13
C LEU A 677 24.17 0.25 8.19
N GLY A 678 23.50 -0.39 7.22
CA GLY A 678 24.15 -1.32 6.29
C GLY A 678 25.22 -0.66 5.40
N GLU A 679 24.98 0.58 4.99
CA GLU A 679 25.98 1.43 4.32
C GLU A 679 27.21 1.71 5.19
N GLY A 680 26.99 2.01 6.48
CA GLY A 680 28.05 2.19 7.48
C GLY A 680 28.87 0.92 7.68
N VAL A 681 28.21 -0.24 7.78
CA VAL A 681 28.87 -1.54 7.88
C VAL A 681 29.72 -1.82 6.63
N ALA A 682 29.21 -1.61 5.42
CA ALA A 682 30.01 -1.82 4.20
C ALA A 682 31.24 -0.90 4.12
N LEU A 683 31.12 0.39 4.48
CA LEU A 683 32.28 1.28 4.55
C LEU A 683 33.31 0.83 5.60
N PHE A 684 32.85 0.38 6.78
CA PHE A 684 33.73 -0.18 7.81
C PHE A 684 34.48 -1.42 7.29
N PHE A 685 33.76 -2.36 6.69
CA PHE A 685 34.30 -3.61 6.15
C PHE A 685 35.33 -3.37 5.04
N ILE A 686 35.02 -2.53 4.04
CA ILE A 686 35.98 -2.19 2.98
C ILE A 686 37.21 -1.49 3.59
N GLY A 687 37.01 -0.57 4.54
CA GLY A 687 38.08 0.18 5.18
C GLY A 687 39.02 -0.66 6.07
N VAL A 688 38.52 -1.74 6.67
CA VAL A 688 39.34 -2.72 7.40
C VAL A 688 40.06 -3.66 6.43
N LEU A 689 39.34 -4.23 5.46
CA LEU A 689 39.79 -5.40 4.69
C LEU A 689 40.55 -5.07 3.39
N CYS A 690 40.48 -3.82 2.92
CA CYS A 690 41.13 -3.34 1.70
C CYS A 690 42.08 -2.15 1.96
N PRO A 691 43.08 -2.28 2.85
CA PRO A 691 43.95 -1.16 3.26
C PRO A 691 44.83 -0.60 2.13
N GLU A 692 44.92 -1.27 0.98
CA GLU A 692 45.60 -0.74 -0.21
C GLU A 692 44.85 0.40 -0.91
N LEU A 693 43.55 0.62 -0.62
CA LEU A 693 42.78 1.73 -1.19
C LEU A 693 43.10 3.04 -0.48
N ALA A 694 43.40 4.12 -1.21
CA ALA A 694 43.70 5.45 -0.63
C ALA A 694 42.59 6.02 0.27
N ALA A 695 41.37 5.49 0.18
CA ALA A 695 40.23 5.86 1.01
C ALA A 695 40.00 4.96 2.24
N ALA A 696 40.72 3.84 2.38
CA ALA A 696 40.39 2.77 3.33
C ALA A 696 40.30 3.26 4.78
N GLU A 697 41.32 3.96 5.30
CA GLU A 697 41.33 4.46 6.68
C GLU A 697 40.16 5.41 6.96
N ARG A 698 39.80 6.25 5.98
CA ARG A 698 38.67 7.18 6.06
C ARG A 698 37.33 6.44 6.07
N TRP A 699 37.17 5.41 5.24
CA TRP A 699 35.98 4.56 5.23
C TRP A 699 35.86 3.69 6.49
N LYS A 700 36.97 3.20 7.03
CA LYS A 700 37.04 2.48 8.31
C LYS A 700 36.51 3.35 9.44
N GLN A 701 37.08 4.54 9.62
CA GLN A 701 36.63 5.49 10.63
C GLN A 701 35.16 5.86 10.40
N ARG A 702 34.79 6.24 9.17
CA ARG A 702 33.45 6.74 8.86
C ARG A 702 32.36 5.68 9.00
N GLY A 703 32.66 4.44 8.63
CA GLY A 703 31.74 3.31 8.82
C GLY A 703 31.51 3.02 10.29
N LEU A 704 32.58 2.95 11.09
CA LEU A 704 32.48 2.72 12.53
C LEU A 704 31.75 3.86 13.26
N GLU A 705 31.99 5.12 12.89
CA GLU A 705 31.22 6.28 13.37
C GLU A 705 29.72 6.13 13.14
N VAL A 706 29.31 5.65 11.96
CA VAL A 706 27.90 5.43 11.60
C VAL A 706 27.33 4.25 12.39
N VAL A 707 28.01 3.10 12.42
CA VAL A 707 27.54 1.90 13.15
C VAL A 707 27.33 2.20 14.64
N LEU A 708 28.29 2.86 15.29
CA LEU A 708 28.18 3.22 16.71
C LEU A 708 27.05 4.23 16.96
N ARG A 709 26.90 5.25 16.10
CA ARG A 709 25.83 6.25 16.23
C ARG A 709 24.44 5.66 16.00
N GLU A 710 24.27 4.83 14.98
CA GLU A 710 22.98 4.19 14.70
C GLU A 710 22.63 3.15 15.77
N ALA A 711 23.60 2.46 16.38
CA ALA A 711 23.34 1.68 17.58
C ALA A 711 22.81 2.54 18.73
N GLU A 712 23.36 3.75 18.94
CA GLU A 712 22.83 4.66 19.97
C GLU A 712 21.41 5.13 19.66
N HIS A 713 21.12 5.46 18.40
CA HIS A 713 19.90 6.09 17.91
C HIS A 713 18.73 5.12 17.66
N GLN A 714 18.98 3.96 17.07
CA GLN A 714 17.96 3.04 16.56
C GLN A 714 17.57 1.92 17.55
N VAL A 715 18.40 1.66 18.57
CA VAL A 715 18.12 0.63 19.59
C VAL A 715 17.53 1.28 20.84
N GLN A 716 16.30 0.90 21.20
CA GLN A 716 15.53 1.48 22.30
C GLN A 716 16.06 1.04 23.68
N ALA A 717 15.53 1.62 24.75
CA ALA A 717 16.03 1.41 26.12
C ALA A 717 15.83 -0.04 26.64
N ASP A 718 14.86 -0.75 26.08
CA ASP A 718 14.49 -2.15 26.31
C ASP A 718 15.11 -3.13 25.28
N GLY A 719 15.87 -2.63 24.30
CA GLY A 719 16.52 -3.45 23.28
C GLY A 719 15.74 -3.61 21.98
N LEU A 720 14.46 -3.21 21.91
CA LEU A 720 13.72 -3.24 20.64
C LEU A 720 14.32 -2.24 19.63
N HIS A 721 14.13 -2.51 18.33
CA HIS A 721 14.56 -1.59 17.28
C HIS A 721 13.47 -0.57 17.00
N PHE A 722 13.86 0.67 16.69
CA PHE A 722 12.93 1.80 16.60
C PHE A 722 11.94 1.75 15.42
N GLU A 723 12.17 0.86 14.44
CA GLU A 723 11.28 0.74 13.28
C GLU A 723 9.98 -0.03 13.59
N GLN A 724 9.91 -0.71 14.74
CA GLN A 724 8.73 -1.44 15.22
C GLN A 724 8.34 -2.62 14.32
N SER A 725 9.34 -3.28 13.74
CA SER A 725 9.20 -4.55 13.04
C SER A 725 10.12 -5.62 13.63
N THR A 726 9.62 -6.84 13.75
CA THR A 726 10.42 -8.01 14.20
C THR A 726 11.52 -8.32 13.19
N TYR A 727 11.23 -8.15 11.89
CA TYR A 727 12.19 -8.41 10.82
C TYR A 727 13.32 -7.38 10.81
N TYR A 728 12.99 -6.08 10.85
CA TYR A 728 13.99 -5.01 10.89
C TYR A 728 14.83 -5.02 12.18
N HIS A 729 14.28 -5.48 13.30
CA HIS A 729 15.05 -5.73 14.52
C HIS A 729 16.16 -6.79 14.30
N VAL A 730 15.83 -7.94 13.71
CA VAL A 730 16.81 -8.99 13.36
C VAL A 730 17.80 -8.49 12.31
N TYR A 731 17.34 -7.73 11.30
CA TYR A 731 18.17 -7.22 10.22
C TYR A 731 19.23 -6.22 10.71
N ALA A 732 18.85 -5.32 11.62
CA ALA A 732 19.79 -4.42 12.30
C ALA A 732 20.73 -5.18 13.25
N LEU A 733 20.23 -6.21 13.94
CA LEU A 733 21.03 -7.07 14.82
C LEU A 733 22.11 -7.85 14.06
N ASP A 734 21.78 -8.43 12.89
CA ASP A 734 22.74 -9.07 11.98
C ASP A 734 23.89 -8.10 11.65
N PHE A 735 23.57 -6.85 11.27
CA PHE A 735 24.56 -5.81 10.97
C PHE A 735 25.45 -5.45 12.17
N PHE A 736 24.87 -5.28 13.36
CA PHE A 736 25.65 -4.96 14.57
C PHE A 736 26.54 -6.12 15.01
N LEU A 737 26.07 -7.38 14.93
CA LEU A 737 26.88 -8.57 15.20
C LEU A 737 28.08 -8.66 14.26
N HIS A 738 27.86 -8.54 12.95
CA HIS A 738 28.93 -8.62 11.96
C HIS A 738 30.00 -7.52 12.17
N ALA A 739 29.58 -6.29 12.46
CA ALA A 739 30.51 -5.20 12.78
C ALA A 739 31.26 -5.44 14.10
N ALA A 740 30.59 -5.95 15.13
CA ALA A 740 31.20 -6.26 16.42
C ALA A 740 32.31 -7.31 16.29
N ILE A 741 32.02 -8.40 15.57
CA ILE A 741 32.92 -9.54 15.39
C ILE A 741 34.10 -9.14 14.49
N LEU A 742 33.89 -8.40 13.39
CA LEU A 742 34.98 -7.92 12.56
C LEU A 742 35.91 -6.97 13.33
N ALA A 743 35.35 -6.08 14.15
CA ALA A 743 36.14 -5.19 15.00
C ALA A 743 36.99 -6.00 16.00
N SER A 744 36.39 -6.99 16.68
CA SER A 744 37.08 -7.89 17.61
C SER A 744 38.24 -8.64 16.94
N VAL A 745 38.00 -9.26 15.77
CA VAL A 745 39.01 -9.99 14.96
C VAL A 745 40.19 -9.10 14.54
N ASN A 746 39.99 -7.79 14.42
CA ASN A 746 41.02 -6.83 14.02
C ASN A 746 41.59 -6.00 15.20
N GLU A 747 41.25 -6.34 16.45
CA GLU A 747 41.67 -5.64 17.67
C GLU A 747 41.21 -4.16 17.72
N ILE A 748 40.10 -3.84 17.04
CA ILE A 748 39.50 -2.50 17.00
C ILE A 748 38.59 -2.34 18.25
N PRO A 749 38.87 -1.41 19.16
CA PRO A 749 38.12 -1.29 20.41
C PRO A 749 36.71 -0.73 20.18
N LEU A 750 35.72 -1.35 20.83
CA LEU A 750 34.33 -0.92 20.84
C LEU A 750 33.96 -0.29 22.20
N PRO A 751 33.05 0.71 22.26
CA PRO A 751 32.55 1.23 23.52
C PRO A 751 31.67 0.19 24.23
N LYS A 752 31.83 -0.04 25.54
CA LYS A 752 31.01 -1.02 26.28
C LYS A 752 29.49 -0.76 26.20
N LYS A 753 29.08 0.49 25.97
CA LYS A 753 27.68 0.90 25.71
C LYS A 753 27.09 0.29 24.42
N PHE A 754 27.92 0.01 23.41
CA PHE A 754 27.54 -0.69 22.19
C PHE A 754 27.27 -2.17 22.46
N GLU A 755 28.19 -2.86 23.15
CA GLU A 755 28.00 -4.25 23.58
C GLU A 755 26.74 -4.44 24.44
N LEU A 756 26.48 -3.52 25.39
CA LEU A 756 25.28 -3.55 26.23
C LEU A 756 23.97 -3.27 25.46
N LYS A 757 24.03 -2.60 24.31
CA LYS A 757 22.88 -2.46 23.40
C LYS A 757 22.69 -3.71 22.55
N LEU A 758 23.79 -4.33 22.10
CA LEU A 758 23.80 -5.58 21.36
C LEU A 758 23.23 -6.75 22.19
N GLU A 759 23.65 -6.88 23.46
CA GLU A 759 23.10 -7.87 24.40
C GLU A 759 21.59 -7.65 24.62
N LYS A 760 21.17 -6.39 24.80
CA LYS A 760 19.75 -6.04 24.94
C LYS A 760 18.89 -6.36 23.72
N MET A 761 19.42 -6.24 22.50
CA MET A 761 18.70 -6.69 21.30
C MET A 761 18.47 -8.20 21.35
N LEU A 762 19.48 -8.97 21.76
CA LEU A 762 19.36 -10.43 21.93
C LEU A 762 18.39 -10.81 23.06
N ASP A 763 18.37 -10.08 24.19
CA ASP A 763 17.37 -10.26 25.25
C ASP A 763 15.94 -9.95 24.74
N ALA A 764 15.75 -8.89 23.93
CA ALA A 764 14.45 -8.55 23.35
C ALA A 764 13.96 -9.62 22.35
N LEU A 765 14.83 -10.09 21.45
CA LEU A 765 14.54 -11.19 20.53
C LEU A 765 14.21 -12.49 21.29
N LEU A 766 14.94 -12.80 22.36
CA LEU A 766 14.64 -13.93 23.25
C LEU A 766 13.24 -13.81 23.86
N LEU A 767 12.85 -12.62 24.35
CA LEU A 767 11.55 -12.40 25.00
C LEU A 767 10.38 -12.56 24.04
N LEU A 768 10.50 -12.05 22.81
CA LEU A 768 9.53 -12.28 21.73
C LEU A 768 9.42 -13.77 21.36
N SER A 769 10.50 -14.54 21.52
CA SER A 769 10.67 -15.91 21.00
C SER A 769 10.59 -17.02 22.05
N ARG A 770 10.25 -16.71 23.31
CA ARG A 770 10.05 -17.72 24.37
C ARG A 770 9.06 -18.85 24.02
N PRO A 771 7.91 -18.61 23.37
CA PRO A 771 7.04 -19.71 22.95
C PRO A 771 7.62 -20.52 21.79
N GLY A 772 8.49 -19.93 20.94
CA GLY A 772 8.92 -20.49 19.66
C GLY A 772 9.21 -19.37 18.65
N THR A 773 8.76 -19.54 17.41
CA THR A 773 8.84 -18.49 16.38
C THR A 773 8.18 -17.19 16.88
N PRO A 774 8.85 -16.01 16.78
CA PRO A 774 8.27 -14.73 17.20
C PRO A 774 7.17 -14.27 16.23
N ALA A 775 6.28 -13.40 16.69
CA ALA A 775 5.26 -12.78 15.86
C ALA A 775 5.88 -11.82 14.83
N GLN A 776 5.32 -11.76 13.63
CA GLN A 776 5.81 -10.97 12.49
C GLN A 776 5.26 -9.53 12.54
N LEU A 777 5.70 -8.70 13.50
CA LEU A 777 5.25 -7.30 13.56
C LEU A 777 5.78 -6.51 12.35
N GLY A 778 4.89 -5.70 11.77
CA GLY A 778 5.22 -4.68 10.78
C GLY A 778 5.87 -5.22 9.50
N ASP A 779 6.76 -4.43 8.92
CA ASP A 779 7.35 -4.77 7.62
C ASP A 779 8.37 -5.93 7.69
N ASP A 780 8.27 -6.83 6.71
CA ASP A 780 9.27 -7.82 6.29
C ASP A 780 9.78 -7.42 4.89
N ASP A 781 11.11 -7.26 4.74
CA ASP A 781 11.75 -6.96 3.45
C ASP A 781 12.27 -8.21 2.72
N GLY A 782 12.26 -9.38 3.38
CA GLY A 782 12.72 -10.66 2.83
C GLY A 782 14.24 -10.78 2.58
N GLY A 783 15.04 -9.79 2.99
CA GLY A 783 16.50 -9.78 2.88
C GLY A 783 17.21 -10.22 4.16
N ARG A 784 18.35 -10.92 4.06
CA ARG A 784 19.21 -11.26 5.21
C ARG A 784 20.63 -10.83 4.94
N LEU A 785 21.45 -10.68 5.99
CA LEU A 785 22.84 -10.25 5.81
C LEU A 785 23.73 -11.34 5.19
N PHE A 786 23.63 -12.57 5.69
CA PHE A 786 24.53 -13.66 5.33
C PHE A 786 23.96 -14.69 4.36
N ASP A 787 22.72 -15.14 4.57
CA ASP A 787 22.06 -16.19 3.78
C ASP A 787 20.63 -15.78 3.40
N PRO A 788 20.39 -15.29 2.17
CA PRO A 788 19.08 -14.76 1.77
C PRO A 788 17.97 -15.82 1.73
N ARG A 789 18.31 -17.12 1.77
CA ARG A 789 17.32 -18.21 1.96
C ARG A 789 16.66 -18.17 3.35
N ARG A 790 17.25 -17.46 4.31
CA ARG A 790 16.87 -17.51 5.74
C ARG A 790 15.93 -16.36 6.12
N ASN A 791 15.00 -16.05 5.23
CA ASN A 791 14.10 -14.90 5.23
C ASN A 791 12.66 -15.22 5.70
N ARG A 792 12.49 -16.30 6.46
CA ARG A 792 11.22 -16.70 7.09
C ARG A 792 11.33 -16.58 8.60
N SER A 793 10.21 -16.41 9.31
CA SER A 793 10.21 -16.12 10.76
C SER A 793 10.88 -17.19 11.63
N GLU A 794 10.83 -18.47 11.24
CA GLU A 794 11.54 -19.58 11.89
C GLU A 794 13.08 -19.49 11.77
N HIS A 795 13.60 -18.45 11.10
CA HIS A 795 15.02 -18.15 10.95
C HIS A 795 15.41 -16.79 11.56
N MET A 796 14.46 -16.07 12.16
CA MET A 796 14.72 -14.86 12.97
C MET A 796 15.54 -15.16 14.24
N LEU A 797 15.61 -16.43 14.66
CA LEU A 797 16.32 -16.87 15.87
C LEU A 797 17.84 -17.05 15.68
N ASP A 798 18.34 -16.96 14.44
CA ASP A 798 19.75 -17.23 14.15
C ASP A 798 20.75 -16.37 14.95
N PRO A 799 20.52 -15.05 15.18
CA PRO A 799 21.39 -14.21 16.00
C PRO A 799 21.63 -14.74 17.42
N LEU A 800 20.65 -15.46 18.01
CA LEU A 800 20.75 -15.98 19.37
C LEU A 800 21.83 -17.07 19.50
N ALA A 801 22.11 -17.84 18.44
CA ALA A 801 23.19 -18.83 18.49
C ALA A 801 24.57 -18.18 18.55
N THR A 802 24.77 -17.11 17.76
CA THR A 802 25.99 -16.30 17.79
C THR A 802 26.10 -15.49 19.08
N GLY A 803 25.00 -14.91 19.55
CA GLY A 803 24.90 -14.21 20.84
C GLY A 803 25.20 -15.10 22.05
N ALA A 804 24.75 -16.36 22.04
CA ALA A 804 25.04 -17.32 23.10
C ALA A 804 26.56 -17.46 23.33
N VAL A 805 27.33 -17.58 22.25
CA VAL A 805 28.80 -17.68 22.29
C VAL A 805 29.44 -16.36 22.75
N LEU A 806 29.02 -15.22 22.17
CA LEU A 806 29.62 -13.92 22.47
C LEU A 806 29.41 -13.46 23.93
N PHE A 807 28.30 -13.85 24.55
CA PHE A 807 27.93 -13.43 25.92
C PHE A 807 27.93 -14.57 26.95
N GLY A 808 28.23 -15.82 26.56
CA GLY A 808 28.20 -16.99 27.45
C GLY A 808 26.81 -17.38 27.95
N ARG A 809 25.76 -17.08 27.16
CA ARG A 809 24.34 -17.12 27.59
C ARG A 809 23.64 -18.42 27.21
N GLY A 810 23.45 -19.30 28.19
CA GLY A 810 22.75 -20.58 28.05
C GLY A 810 21.26 -20.50 27.72
N ASP A 811 20.62 -19.35 27.99
CA ASP A 811 19.24 -19.05 27.63
C ASP A 811 19.11 -18.59 26.16
N PHE A 812 20.07 -17.80 25.65
CA PHE A 812 20.20 -17.56 24.21
C PHE A 812 20.43 -18.88 23.45
N LYS A 813 21.27 -19.79 23.97
CA LYS A 813 21.47 -21.13 23.40
C LYS A 813 20.15 -21.92 23.32
N LEU A 814 19.40 -22.00 24.42
CA LEU A 814 18.13 -22.73 24.47
C LEU A 814 17.12 -22.20 23.44
N VAL A 815 16.91 -20.88 23.37
CA VAL A 815 15.93 -20.27 22.44
C VAL A 815 16.42 -20.28 20.99
N SER A 816 17.74 -20.28 20.74
CA SER A 816 18.28 -20.42 19.37
C SER A 816 17.89 -21.73 18.69
N GLY A 817 17.46 -22.75 19.45
CA GLY A 817 17.07 -24.07 18.94
C GLY A 817 18.23 -24.91 18.39
N GLY A 818 19.47 -24.46 18.56
CA GLY A 818 20.68 -25.14 18.12
C GLY A 818 21.62 -24.26 17.30
N LEU A 819 22.80 -24.82 17.00
CA LEU A 819 23.88 -24.13 16.29
C LEU A 819 23.48 -23.76 14.85
N ARG A 820 23.96 -22.60 14.37
CA ARG A 820 23.66 -22.05 13.04
C ARG A 820 24.90 -21.94 12.17
N GLU A 821 24.72 -22.03 10.85
CA GLU A 821 25.81 -21.98 9.86
C GLU A 821 26.63 -20.68 10.00
N GLU A 822 25.93 -19.57 10.18
CA GLU A 822 26.50 -18.23 10.37
C GLU A 822 27.46 -18.18 11.57
N THR A 823 27.10 -18.79 12.70
CA THR A 823 27.95 -18.86 13.91
C THR A 823 29.29 -19.55 13.63
N LEU A 824 29.31 -20.60 12.80
CA LEU A 824 30.54 -21.27 12.36
C LEU A 824 31.44 -20.36 11.51
N TRP A 825 30.85 -19.62 10.57
CA TRP A 825 31.62 -18.76 9.67
C TRP A 825 32.09 -17.45 10.34
N LEU A 826 31.36 -16.96 11.35
CA LEU A 826 31.73 -15.73 12.07
C LEU A 826 32.72 -15.97 13.21
N LEU A 827 32.62 -17.10 13.92
CA LEU A 827 33.40 -17.37 15.14
C LEU A 827 34.38 -18.56 15.02
N GLY A 828 34.36 -19.27 13.89
CA GLY A 828 35.21 -20.43 13.62
C GLY A 828 34.94 -21.64 14.54
N SER A 829 35.80 -22.65 14.45
CA SER A 829 35.68 -23.88 15.26
C SER A 829 35.65 -23.61 16.77
N ASN A 830 36.47 -22.66 17.25
CA ASN A 830 36.50 -22.30 18.67
C ASN A 830 35.13 -21.79 19.17
N GLY A 831 34.38 -21.06 18.34
CA GLY A 831 33.02 -20.64 18.66
C GLY A 831 32.02 -21.79 18.72
N ILE A 832 32.28 -22.89 18.01
CA ILE A 832 31.48 -24.11 18.08
C ILE A 832 31.77 -24.87 19.37
N ASP A 833 33.05 -25.04 19.71
CA ASP A 833 33.47 -25.69 20.96
C ASP A 833 32.90 -24.93 22.17
N GLU A 834 32.86 -23.60 22.12
CA GLU A 834 32.21 -22.76 23.13
C GLU A 834 30.68 -22.88 23.14
N PHE A 835 30.03 -22.88 21.97
CA PHE A 835 28.57 -23.11 21.89
C PHE A 835 28.18 -24.45 22.51
N ASP A 836 28.96 -25.51 22.27
CA ASP A 836 28.72 -26.83 22.85
C ASP A 836 28.98 -26.83 24.38
N ARG A 837 30.05 -26.15 24.84
CA ARG A 837 30.43 -26.03 26.26
C ARG A 837 29.40 -25.29 27.12
N ILE A 838 28.66 -24.34 26.55
CA ILE A 838 27.61 -23.59 27.27
C ILE A 838 26.44 -24.52 27.61
N SER A 839 26.16 -24.69 28.91
CA SER A 839 24.94 -25.38 29.37
C SER A 839 23.69 -24.57 29.05
N GLU A 840 22.64 -25.23 28.57
CA GLU A 840 21.32 -24.60 28.39
C GLU A 840 20.71 -24.18 29.74
N LYS A 841 20.03 -23.04 29.75
CA LYS A 841 19.42 -22.44 30.95
C LYS A 841 17.92 -22.30 30.74
N VAL A 842 17.14 -22.87 31.65
CA VAL A 842 15.66 -22.76 31.66
C VAL A 842 15.25 -21.29 31.74
N LEU A 843 14.24 -20.92 30.93
CA LEU A 843 13.70 -19.57 30.86
C LEU A 843 12.82 -19.25 32.07
N ASP A 844 12.72 -17.97 32.39
CA ASP A 844 11.59 -17.46 33.16
C ASP A 844 10.39 -17.26 32.22
N ASN A 845 9.24 -17.85 32.58
CA ASN A 845 7.96 -17.75 31.86
C ASN A 845 7.04 -16.66 32.45
N ASN A 846 7.55 -15.73 33.27
CA ASN A 846 6.82 -14.55 33.73
C ASN A 846 6.44 -13.59 32.57
N SER A 847 5.33 -12.88 32.71
CA SER A 847 4.86 -11.90 31.73
C SER A 847 5.71 -10.62 31.79
N VAL A 848 6.04 -10.03 30.64
CA VAL A 848 7.05 -8.95 30.52
C VAL A 848 6.54 -7.80 29.68
N ALA A 849 6.90 -6.57 30.05
CA ALA A 849 6.72 -5.37 29.24
C ALA A 849 8.04 -4.91 28.64
N LEU A 850 8.01 -4.50 27.38
CA LEU A 850 9.07 -3.78 26.67
C LEU A 850 8.54 -2.36 26.40
N PRO A 851 8.60 -1.44 27.39
CA PRO A 851 7.75 -0.24 27.42
C PRO A 851 8.27 0.96 26.61
N ALA A 852 9.46 0.88 26.00
CA ALA A 852 9.91 1.89 25.04
C ALA A 852 9.39 1.56 23.63
N GLY A 853 9.54 0.30 23.21
CA GLY A 853 8.83 -0.22 22.04
C GLY A 853 7.30 -0.20 22.22
N GLY A 854 6.82 -0.48 23.43
CA GLY A 854 5.39 -0.56 23.75
C GLY A 854 4.78 -1.95 23.52
N ILE A 855 5.62 -2.99 23.51
CA ILE A 855 5.17 -4.39 23.39
C ILE A 855 4.94 -4.99 24.78
N TYR A 856 3.83 -5.70 24.96
CA TYR A 856 3.45 -6.32 26.23
C TYR A 856 3.18 -7.82 26.03
N LEU A 857 3.85 -8.66 26.82
CA LEU A 857 3.91 -10.11 26.65
C LEU A 857 3.26 -10.81 27.84
N MET A 858 2.04 -11.34 27.67
CA MET A 858 1.35 -12.16 28.68
C MET A 858 1.63 -13.64 28.44
N THR A 859 2.23 -14.33 29.39
CA THR A 859 2.61 -15.75 29.24
C THR A 859 1.78 -16.69 30.11
N SER A 860 1.26 -17.74 29.47
CA SER A 860 0.71 -18.91 30.14
C SER A 860 1.85 -19.85 30.53
N ALA A 861 2.37 -19.66 31.74
CA ALA A 861 3.60 -20.32 32.19
C ALA A 861 3.51 -21.86 32.25
N GLU A 862 2.31 -22.39 32.53
CA GLU A 862 2.04 -23.84 32.61
C GLU A 862 1.71 -24.46 31.24
N ALA A 863 1.02 -23.73 30.36
CA ALA A 863 0.48 -24.30 29.11
C ALA A 863 1.29 -23.91 27.84
N GLY A 864 2.29 -23.03 27.94
CA GLY A 864 3.28 -22.80 26.88
C GLY A 864 2.92 -21.77 25.82
N TYR A 865 1.98 -20.86 26.12
CA TYR A 865 1.55 -19.79 25.22
C TYR A 865 2.07 -18.42 25.62
N GLN A 866 2.27 -17.54 24.64
CA GLN A 866 2.48 -16.11 24.84
C GLN A 866 1.50 -15.32 23.97
N LEU A 867 0.67 -14.49 24.60
CA LEU A 867 -0.07 -13.43 23.93
C LEU A 867 0.80 -12.17 23.94
N MET A 868 1.01 -11.60 22.76
CA MET A 868 1.69 -10.33 22.56
C MET A 868 0.65 -9.26 22.25
N VAL A 869 0.76 -8.09 22.87
CA VAL A 869 0.00 -6.87 22.56
C VAL A 869 0.96 -5.86 21.97
N ASP A 870 0.63 -5.28 20.81
CA ASP A 870 1.23 -4.01 20.41
C ASP A 870 0.44 -2.83 21.02
N ALA A 871 1.13 -1.99 21.75
CA ALA A 871 0.67 -0.67 22.15
C ALA A 871 1.79 0.37 21.99
N GLY A 872 2.59 0.19 20.94
CA GLY A 872 3.75 0.99 20.62
C GLY A 872 3.45 2.30 19.90
N HIS A 873 4.53 3.04 19.63
CA HIS A 873 4.49 4.15 18.69
C HIS A 873 4.49 3.60 17.26
N HIS A 874 3.78 4.26 16.34
CA HIS A 874 3.64 3.86 14.93
C HIS A 874 4.96 4.04 14.14
N GLY A 875 5.93 3.16 14.39
CA GLY A 875 7.23 3.10 13.73
C GLY A 875 8.12 4.34 13.91
N ALA A 876 9.27 4.35 13.22
CA ALA A 876 10.21 5.46 13.21
C ALA A 876 9.92 6.50 12.12
N ILE A 877 10.25 7.76 12.39
CA ILE A 877 10.35 8.92 11.46
C ILE A 877 9.06 9.27 10.67
N THR A 878 8.62 8.40 9.76
CA THR A 878 7.37 8.52 8.96
C THR A 878 6.40 7.37 9.20
N GLY A 879 6.72 6.45 10.12
CA GLY A 879 5.98 5.21 10.35
C GLY A 879 6.05 4.23 9.18
N GLY A 880 7.06 4.36 8.31
CA GLY A 880 7.05 3.74 6.98
C GLY A 880 7.00 2.22 6.95
N HIS A 881 7.40 1.58 8.06
CA HIS A 881 7.52 0.14 8.24
C HIS A 881 6.62 -0.42 9.37
N GLY A 882 5.73 0.41 9.93
CA GLY A 882 4.70 -0.01 10.89
C GLY A 882 3.30 0.06 10.27
N HIS A 883 2.41 -0.86 10.64
CA HIS A 883 1.07 -0.99 10.06
C HIS A 883 0.03 -0.13 10.79
N ALA A 884 -1.25 -0.16 10.38
CA ALA A 884 -2.34 0.52 11.09
C ALA A 884 -2.96 -0.42 12.15
N ASP A 885 -2.10 -0.86 13.07
CA ASP A 885 -2.19 -2.08 13.89
C ASP A 885 -2.33 -1.81 15.40
N ALA A 886 -2.56 -0.56 15.82
CA ALA A 886 -2.56 -0.19 17.23
C ALA A 886 -3.56 -1.02 18.06
N LEU A 887 -3.09 -1.48 19.22
CA LEU A 887 -3.78 -2.38 20.14
C LEU A 887 -4.04 -3.80 19.56
N SER A 888 -3.47 -4.15 18.40
CA SER A 888 -3.48 -5.52 17.87
C SER A 888 -2.80 -6.50 18.83
N VAL A 889 -3.12 -7.78 18.67
CA VAL A 889 -2.53 -8.89 19.42
C VAL A 889 -2.09 -10.02 18.49
N CYS A 890 -1.08 -10.79 18.91
CA CYS A 890 -0.74 -12.10 18.34
C CYS A 890 -0.69 -13.13 19.46
N VAL A 891 -0.85 -14.42 19.15
CA VAL A 891 -0.77 -15.51 20.13
C VAL A 891 0.09 -16.62 19.55
N ASN A 892 1.17 -16.98 20.24
CA ASN A 892 2.16 -17.96 19.77
C ASN A 892 2.37 -19.08 20.80
N CYS A 893 2.66 -20.29 20.31
CA CYS A 893 3.01 -21.47 21.10
C CYS A 893 4.19 -22.23 20.46
N LYS A 894 4.61 -23.33 21.08
CA LYS A 894 5.76 -24.15 20.64
C LYS A 894 5.54 -24.86 19.29
N GLN A 895 4.28 -24.99 18.87
CA GLN A 895 3.86 -25.65 17.65
C GLN A 895 3.64 -24.68 16.49
N GLY A 896 3.58 -23.36 16.75
CA GLY A 896 3.32 -22.31 15.76
C GLY A 896 2.57 -21.10 16.35
N PRO A 897 2.24 -20.10 15.52
CA PRO A 897 1.27 -19.07 15.88
C PRO A 897 -0.16 -19.64 15.90
N LEU A 898 -1.07 -18.91 16.53
CA LEU A 898 -2.52 -19.18 16.58
C LEU A 898 -3.32 -17.96 16.10
N LEU A 899 -2.95 -16.77 16.58
CA LEU A 899 -3.34 -15.48 15.99
C LEU A 899 -2.10 -14.82 15.38
N ILE A 900 -2.22 -14.40 14.12
CA ILE A 900 -1.12 -13.92 13.28
C ILE A 900 -1.23 -12.43 12.94
N ASP A 901 -0.09 -11.83 12.62
CA ASP A 901 0.01 -10.59 11.84
C ASP A 901 -0.07 -10.93 10.34
N PRO A 902 -0.66 -10.07 9.47
CA PRO A 902 -0.72 -10.31 8.04
C PRO A 902 0.65 -10.28 7.34
N GLY A 903 1.66 -9.59 7.89
CA GLY A 903 2.95 -9.37 7.23
C GLY A 903 2.87 -8.38 6.06
N THR A 904 3.87 -8.38 5.16
CA THR A 904 4.04 -7.31 4.15
C THR A 904 3.49 -7.60 2.75
N PHE A 905 3.70 -8.82 2.25
CA PHE A 905 3.55 -9.25 0.85
C PHE A 905 4.34 -8.46 -0.20
N GLU A 906 4.12 -7.16 -0.39
CA GLU A 906 4.78 -6.35 -1.43
C GLU A 906 4.99 -4.91 -0.95
N TYR A 907 6.02 -4.20 -1.43
CA TYR A 907 6.13 -2.74 -1.27
C TYR A 907 5.53 -1.96 -2.44
N VAL A 908 5.65 -2.47 -3.66
CA VAL A 908 5.08 -1.84 -4.86
C VAL A 908 4.61 -2.92 -5.84
N GLY A 909 3.30 -2.94 -6.10
CA GLY A 909 2.67 -3.85 -7.07
C GLY A 909 1.58 -3.14 -7.87
N SER A 910 0.87 -3.89 -8.73
CA SER A 910 -0.25 -3.36 -9.52
C SER A 910 -1.56 -3.23 -8.74
N ASP A 911 -1.76 -4.07 -7.73
CA ASP A 911 -3.09 -4.39 -7.19
C ASP A 911 -3.34 -3.76 -5.81
N SER A 912 -2.51 -2.79 -5.39
CA SER A 912 -2.59 -2.08 -4.10
C SER A 912 -2.51 -2.97 -2.85
N SER A 913 -1.98 -4.20 -2.94
CA SER A 913 -1.96 -5.13 -1.79
C SER A 913 -1.17 -4.55 -0.62
N ARG A 914 -0.11 -3.76 -0.85
CA ARG A 914 0.63 -3.03 0.21
C ARG A 914 -0.30 -2.26 1.16
N ASP A 915 -1.35 -1.59 0.66
CA ASP A 915 -2.27 -0.80 1.50
C ASP A 915 -3.36 -1.66 2.17
N GLN A 916 -3.61 -2.87 1.67
CA GLN A 916 -4.47 -3.86 2.33
C GLN A 916 -3.74 -4.51 3.52
N PHE A 917 -2.54 -5.06 3.28
CA PHE A 917 -1.76 -5.81 4.28
C PHE A 917 -1.44 -4.95 5.52
N ARG A 918 -1.06 -3.68 5.33
CA ARG A 918 -0.82 -2.75 6.45
C ARG A 918 -2.08 -2.06 6.98
N GLY A 919 -3.28 -2.41 6.51
CA GLY A 919 -4.55 -1.80 6.89
C GLY A 919 -5.13 -2.38 8.18
N THR A 920 -5.96 -1.62 8.90
CA THR A 920 -6.49 -2.04 10.21
C THR A 920 -7.36 -3.30 10.11
N ALA A 921 -8.10 -3.47 9.01
CA ALA A 921 -8.90 -4.68 8.73
C ALA A 921 -8.07 -5.94 8.41
N ALA A 922 -6.73 -5.85 8.42
CA ALA A 922 -5.84 -7.00 8.29
C ALA A 922 -5.22 -7.43 9.64
N HIS A 923 -5.51 -6.73 10.74
CA HIS A 923 -4.90 -6.95 12.06
C HIS A 923 -5.95 -7.28 13.12
N ASN A 924 -5.51 -7.87 14.23
CA ASN A 924 -6.37 -8.36 15.32
C ASN A 924 -6.92 -7.24 16.22
N THR A 925 -7.49 -6.18 15.64
CA THR A 925 -7.90 -4.95 16.34
C THR A 925 -9.23 -4.39 15.79
N LEU A 926 -9.74 -3.31 16.39
CA LEU A 926 -11.02 -2.71 16.05
C LEU A 926 -10.88 -1.68 14.91
N GLN A 927 -11.70 -1.84 13.87
CA GLN A 927 -11.91 -0.86 12.81
C GLN A 927 -13.21 -0.08 13.03
N ILE A 928 -13.21 1.21 12.67
CA ILE A 928 -14.36 2.12 12.75
C ILE A 928 -14.67 2.64 11.34
N ASP A 929 -15.95 2.60 10.94
CA ASP A 929 -16.50 3.11 9.66
C ASP A 929 -15.77 2.61 8.39
N GLY A 930 -15.12 1.44 8.45
CA GLY A 930 -14.30 0.90 7.36
C GLY A 930 -12.98 1.65 7.11
N LEU A 931 -12.54 2.49 8.05
CA LEU A 931 -11.36 3.34 7.92
C LEU A 931 -10.17 2.77 8.71
N ASN A 932 -8.95 3.00 8.24
CA ASN A 932 -7.74 2.64 8.97
C ASN A 932 -7.44 3.64 10.10
N GLN A 933 -6.81 3.16 11.17
CA GLN A 933 -6.33 3.97 12.31
C GLN A 933 -5.27 5.00 11.89
N ALA A 934 -4.56 4.72 10.78
CA ALA A 934 -3.61 5.62 10.12
C ALA A 934 -3.95 5.76 8.63
N GLU A 935 -3.71 6.95 8.06
CA GLU A 935 -4.04 7.25 6.65
C GLU A 935 -2.78 7.09 5.77
N PRO A 936 -2.76 6.16 4.77
CA PRO A 936 -1.55 5.84 4.01
C PRO A 936 -1.10 6.95 3.06
N LYS A 937 0.21 7.04 2.78
CA LYS A 937 0.82 8.11 1.98
C LYS A 937 1.91 7.59 1.04
N GLY A 938 1.55 6.60 0.23
CA GLY A 938 2.53 5.79 -0.51
C GLY A 938 3.24 4.78 0.41
N PRO A 939 4.13 3.94 -0.13
CA PRO A 939 4.49 2.66 0.50
C PRO A 939 5.23 2.76 1.84
N PHE A 940 5.91 3.88 2.11
CA PHE A 940 6.79 4.08 3.28
C PHE A 940 6.46 5.35 4.10
N ALA A 941 5.21 5.81 4.08
CA ALA A 941 4.77 6.91 4.93
C ALA A 941 3.26 6.90 5.17
N TRP A 942 2.86 7.65 6.20
CA TRP A 942 1.47 7.95 6.54
C TRP A 942 1.21 9.47 6.53
N VAL A 943 -0.06 9.88 6.47
CA VAL A 943 -0.52 11.28 6.59
C VAL A 943 -0.76 11.65 8.06
N ARG A 944 -1.31 10.70 8.83
CA ARG A 944 -1.64 10.76 10.26
C ARG A 944 -1.25 9.43 10.89
N LEU A 945 -0.67 9.49 12.08
CA LEU A 945 -0.40 8.34 12.95
C LEU A 945 -1.35 8.43 14.17
N PRO A 946 -1.86 7.31 14.72
CA PRO A 946 -2.55 7.29 16.01
C PRO A 946 -1.53 7.53 17.14
N ASN A 947 -1.97 8.22 18.20
CA ASN A 947 -1.29 8.23 19.49
C ASN A 947 -1.81 7.06 20.34
N VAL A 948 -1.02 5.99 20.43
CA VAL A 948 -1.30 4.85 21.30
C VAL A 948 -0.79 5.10 22.71
N LYS A 949 -1.55 4.69 23.73
CA LYS A 949 -1.20 4.89 25.13
C LYS A 949 -1.62 3.69 25.99
N ARG A 950 -0.64 2.98 26.54
CA ARG A 950 -0.86 2.02 27.63
C ARG A 950 -1.37 2.77 28.88
N GLU A 951 -2.61 2.53 29.26
CA GLU A 951 -3.22 3.02 30.49
C GLU A 951 -2.83 2.17 31.69
N ARG A 952 -2.85 0.84 31.54
CA ARG A 952 -2.52 -0.13 32.59
C ARG A 952 -1.62 -1.24 32.05
N TRP A 953 -0.64 -1.62 32.85
CA TRP A 953 0.02 -2.92 32.77
C TRP A 953 0.24 -3.38 34.20
N ILE A 954 -0.42 -4.46 34.59
CA ILE A 954 -0.33 -5.08 35.89
C ILE A 954 -0.02 -6.55 35.65
N ASN A 955 1.22 -6.94 35.95
CA ASN A 955 1.57 -8.35 36.07
C ASN A 955 1.14 -8.86 37.45
N GLY A 956 0.29 -9.87 37.46
CA GLY A 956 -0.12 -10.62 38.65
C GLY A 956 0.80 -11.81 38.92
N ASP A 957 0.58 -12.51 40.02
CA ASP A 957 1.20 -13.81 40.24
C ASP A 957 0.46 -14.85 39.36
N HIS A 958 -0.88 -14.89 39.44
CA HIS A 958 -1.74 -15.82 38.68
C HIS A 958 -2.43 -15.19 37.45
N PHE A 959 -2.37 -13.86 37.29
CA PHE A 959 -3.05 -13.12 36.23
C PHE A 959 -2.15 -12.09 35.54
N ASP A 960 -2.62 -11.48 34.46
CA ASP A 960 -2.11 -10.24 33.89
C ASP A 960 -3.29 -9.34 33.48
N LEU A 961 -3.11 -8.02 33.58
CA LEU A 961 -4.10 -7.03 33.14
C LEU A 961 -3.43 -5.91 32.35
N PHE A 962 -3.83 -5.75 31.09
CA PHE A 962 -3.48 -4.65 30.21
C PHE A 962 -4.70 -3.78 29.93
N ALA A 963 -4.48 -2.48 29.81
CA ALA A 963 -5.43 -1.56 29.18
C ALA A 963 -4.68 -0.54 28.33
N GLY A 964 -5.17 -0.27 27.13
CA GLY A 964 -4.58 0.70 26.20
C GLY A 964 -5.64 1.48 25.43
N THR A 965 -5.32 2.71 25.05
CA THR A 965 -6.16 3.60 24.24
C THR A 965 -5.45 4.03 22.95
N GLN A 966 -6.21 4.27 21.89
CA GLN A 966 -5.70 4.89 20.65
C GLN A 966 -6.73 5.88 20.06
N ASP A 967 -6.23 6.96 19.44
CA ASP A 967 -7.00 8.12 18.99
C ASP A 967 -7.04 8.31 17.46
N GLY A 968 -6.68 7.29 16.67
CA GLY A 968 -6.64 7.36 15.20
C GLY A 968 -7.97 7.85 14.60
N TYR A 969 -9.09 7.47 15.22
CA TYR A 969 -10.46 7.86 14.84
C TYR A 969 -10.98 9.17 15.47
N ALA A 970 -10.14 9.90 16.21
CA ALA A 970 -10.51 11.19 16.80
C ALA A 970 -10.72 12.34 15.78
N HIS A 971 -10.65 12.03 14.48
CA HIS A 971 -10.73 12.97 13.36
C HIS A 971 -12.07 12.93 12.60
N LEU A 972 -12.95 11.98 12.94
CA LEU A 972 -14.29 11.86 12.37
C LEU A 972 -15.18 13.02 12.84
N GLU A 973 -16.30 13.27 12.15
CA GLU A 973 -17.30 14.28 12.57
C GLU A 973 -17.86 13.98 13.97
N HIS A 974 -17.90 12.70 14.32
CA HIS A 974 -18.13 12.19 15.67
C HIS A 974 -16.86 11.43 16.11
N PRO A 975 -15.95 12.07 16.86
CA PRO A 975 -14.67 11.48 17.25
C PRO A 975 -14.84 10.20 18.07
N VAL A 976 -14.10 9.15 17.69
CA VAL A 976 -14.06 7.87 18.41
C VAL A 976 -12.66 7.63 19.00
N ILE A 977 -12.62 7.16 20.24
CA ILE A 977 -11.42 6.65 20.91
C ILE A 977 -11.63 5.16 21.15
N HIS A 978 -10.72 4.33 20.65
CA HIS A 978 -10.73 2.89 20.91
C HIS A 978 -9.95 2.60 22.20
N CYS A 979 -10.53 1.80 23.08
CA CYS A 979 -9.94 1.35 24.33
C CYS A 979 -10.00 -0.17 24.42
N ARG A 980 -8.86 -0.84 24.47
CA ARG A 980 -8.74 -2.30 24.61
C ARG A 980 -8.30 -2.66 26.02
N TRP A 981 -9.06 -3.53 26.67
CA TRP A 981 -8.69 -4.22 27.90
C TRP A 981 -8.36 -5.68 27.59
N ILE A 982 -7.34 -6.22 28.23
CA ILE A 982 -6.99 -7.64 28.16
C ILE A 982 -6.74 -8.14 29.58
N PHE A 983 -7.50 -9.14 30.02
CA PHE A 983 -7.29 -9.86 31.27
C PHE A 983 -6.85 -11.29 30.94
N GLY A 984 -5.61 -11.63 31.25
CA GLY A 984 -5.09 -12.99 31.18
C GLY A 984 -5.20 -13.69 32.53
N LEU A 985 -5.86 -14.85 32.58
CA LEU A 985 -5.75 -15.79 33.70
C LEU A 985 -4.74 -16.86 33.28
N LYS A 986 -3.53 -16.85 33.85
CA LYS A 986 -2.34 -17.46 33.23
C LYS A 986 -2.45 -18.96 32.97
N SER A 987 -3.27 -19.69 33.73
CA SER A 987 -3.50 -21.14 33.57
C SER A 987 -4.68 -21.48 32.64
N ARG A 988 -5.44 -20.50 32.12
CA ARG A 988 -6.75 -20.72 31.47
C ARG A 988 -6.98 -20.00 30.13
N PHE A 989 -7.00 -18.67 30.11
CA PHE A 989 -7.54 -17.89 28.98
C PHE A 989 -7.10 -16.41 28.99
N TRP A 990 -7.39 -15.68 27.92
CA TRP A 990 -7.46 -14.21 27.92
C TRP A 990 -8.86 -13.70 27.55
N LEU A 991 -9.44 -12.81 28.35
CA LEU A 991 -10.61 -12.03 27.94
C LEU A 991 -10.12 -10.72 27.32
N VAL A 992 -10.48 -10.47 26.06
CA VAL A 992 -10.27 -9.20 25.37
C VAL A 992 -11.59 -8.45 25.31
N ARG A 993 -11.58 -7.19 25.75
CA ARG A 993 -12.72 -6.28 25.73
C ARG A 993 -12.35 -5.00 25.01
N ASP A 994 -12.96 -4.80 23.85
CA ASP A 994 -12.78 -3.61 23.02
C ASP A 994 -13.95 -2.66 23.21
N VAL A 995 -13.67 -1.39 23.49
CA VAL A 995 -14.69 -0.35 23.70
C VAL A 995 -14.45 0.80 22.72
N ALA A 996 -15.44 1.06 21.87
CA ALA A 996 -15.51 2.28 21.08
C ALA A 996 -16.16 3.38 21.94
N MET A 997 -15.33 4.28 22.45
CA MET A 997 -15.78 5.44 23.23
C MET A 997 -16.05 6.61 22.28
N GLY A 998 -17.25 7.17 22.32
CA GLY A 998 -17.69 8.21 21.37
C GLY A 998 -19.13 8.62 21.64
N ARG A 999 -19.83 9.04 20.59
CA ARG A 999 -21.26 9.40 20.57
C ARG A 999 -21.75 9.41 19.12
N GLY A 1000 -23.02 9.11 18.87
CA GLY A 1000 -23.53 8.96 17.51
C GLY A 1000 -23.36 7.53 17.00
N GLN A 1001 -24.04 7.23 15.89
CA GLN A 1001 -24.04 5.92 15.25
C GLN A 1001 -22.82 5.71 14.34
N HIS A 1002 -22.07 4.64 14.58
CA HIS A 1002 -20.91 4.23 13.80
C HIS A 1002 -21.02 2.75 13.38
N ARG A 1003 -20.32 2.37 12.31
CA ARG A 1003 -20.03 0.97 11.99
C ARG A 1003 -18.76 0.54 12.73
N LEU A 1004 -18.81 -0.64 13.34
CA LEU A 1004 -17.72 -1.22 14.13
C LEU A 1004 -17.43 -2.62 13.60
N ASP A 1005 -16.19 -2.89 13.21
CA ASP A 1005 -15.75 -4.17 12.65
C ASP A 1005 -14.50 -4.66 13.41
N LEU A 1006 -14.59 -5.83 14.05
CA LEU A 1006 -13.51 -6.45 14.82
C LEU A 1006 -13.05 -7.74 14.12
N PHE A 1007 -11.75 -7.86 13.90
CA PHE A 1007 -11.14 -8.97 13.15
C PHE A 1007 -10.22 -9.83 14.02
N TRP A 1008 -10.17 -11.12 13.70
CA TRP A 1008 -9.29 -12.12 14.31
C TRP A 1008 -8.71 -13.02 13.21
N HIS A 1009 -7.43 -12.82 12.89
CA HIS A 1009 -6.67 -13.48 11.84
C HIS A 1009 -5.95 -14.70 12.41
N LEU A 1010 -6.32 -15.88 11.92
CA LEU A 1010 -5.87 -17.18 12.43
C LEU A 1010 -4.75 -17.74 11.54
N ASP A 1011 -3.88 -18.56 12.13
CA ASP A 1011 -2.82 -19.27 11.39
C ASP A 1011 -3.42 -20.14 10.25
N PRO A 1012 -2.80 -20.18 9.05
CA PRO A 1012 -3.31 -20.97 7.91
C PRO A 1012 -3.32 -22.49 8.10
N GLY A 1013 -2.72 -23.03 9.15
CA GLY A 1013 -2.85 -24.44 9.57
C GLY A 1013 -4.10 -24.72 10.43
N LEU A 1014 -4.83 -23.68 10.86
CA LEU A 1014 -6.08 -23.81 11.63
C LEU A 1014 -7.31 -23.96 10.73
N ARG A 1015 -8.29 -24.75 11.20
CA ARG A 1015 -9.61 -24.93 10.56
C ARG A 1015 -10.72 -24.80 11.59
N GLN A 1016 -11.84 -24.21 11.18
CA GLN A 1016 -13.04 -24.11 12.00
C GLN A 1016 -13.59 -25.52 12.34
N GLY A 1017 -13.99 -25.70 13.60
CA GLY A 1017 -14.60 -26.93 14.10
C GLY A 1017 -15.97 -27.19 13.47
N ARG A 1018 -16.30 -28.47 13.27
CA ARG A 1018 -17.55 -28.87 12.57
C ARG A 1018 -18.84 -28.48 13.28
N ASN A 1019 -18.79 -28.33 14.61
CA ASN A 1019 -19.98 -28.21 15.46
C ASN A 1019 -20.10 -26.85 16.17
N GLY A 1020 -19.16 -25.93 15.97
CA GLY A 1020 -19.18 -24.60 16.59
C GLY A 1020 -18.34 -23.59 15.80
N ARG A 1021 -18.87 -22.38 15.59
CA ARG A 1021 -18.17 -21.32 14.83
C ARG A 1021 -16.94 -20.75 15.55
N GLU A 1022 -16.91 -20.94 16.86
CA GLU A 1022 -15.98 -20.30 17.81
C GLU A 1022 -14.74 -21.17 18.10
N ILE A 1023 -14.61 -22.36 17.50
CA ILE A 1023 -13.51 -23.29 17.75
C ILE A 1023 -12.66 -23.48 16.48
N PHE A 1024 -11.33 -23.42 16.62
CA PHE A 1024 -10.38 -23.62 15.54
C PHE A 1024 -9.30 -24.62 15.96
N HIS A 1025 -9.13 -25.71 15.19
CA HIS A 1025 -8.14 -26.75 15.47
C HIS A 1025 -7.05 -26.79 14.40
N ALA A 1026 -5.80 -27.13 14.77
CA ALA A 1026 -4.73 -27.37 13.81
C ALA A 1026 -4.91 -28.71 13.09
N GLU A 1027 -4.80 -28.71 11.75
CA GLU A 1027 -5.00 -29.93 10.95
C GLU A 1027 -4.03 -31.06 11.36
N ASN A 1028 -2.78 -30.68 11.66
CA ASN A 1028 -1.69 -31.58 12.05
C ASN A 1028 -1.85 -32.21 13.46
N GLY A 1029 -2.91 -31.90 14.20
CA GLY A 1029 -3.08 -32.35 15.60
C GLY A 1029 -2.28 -31.53 16.61
N GLY A 1030 -1.82 -30.34 16.23
CA GLY A 1030 -1.38 -29.31 17.16
C GLY A 1030 -2.54 -28.72 17.96
N GLN A 1031 -2.20 -27.87 18.93
CA GLN A 1031 -3.17 -27.20 19.81
C GLN A 1031 -4.01 -26.16 19.04
N GLY A 1032 -5.30 -26.07 19.37
CA GLY A 1032 -6.24 -25.13 18.79
C GLY A 1032 -6.43 -23.83 19.59
N LEU A 1033 -7.34 -23.00 19.09
CA LEU A 1033 -7.78 -21.75 19.72
C LEU A 1033 -9.31 -21.65 19.71
N GLY A 1034 -9.88 -21.27 20.85
CA GLY A 1034 -11.28 -20.85 20.99
C GLY A 1034 -11.41 -19.33 20.95
N LEU A 1035 -12.42 -18.84 20.23
CA LEU A 1035 -12.84 -17.44 20.10
C LEU A 1035 -14.31 -17.30 20.53
N LEU A 1036 -14.60 -17.49 21.82
CA LEU A 1036 -15.96 -17.39 22.36
C LEU A 1036 -16.41 -15.93 22.47
N THR A 1037 -17.69 -15.65 22.23
CA THR A 1037 -18.25 -14.28 22.26
C THR A 1037 -19.40 -14.09 23.24
N ALA A 1038 -19.50 -12.88 23.83
CA ALA A 1038 -20.53 -12.55 24.80
C ALA A 1038 -21.93 -12.51 24.15
N HIS A 1039 -22.81 -13.42 24.54
CA HIS A 1039 -24.18 -13.45 24.02
C HIS A 1039 -25.01 -12.22 24.45
N GLY A 1040 -25.96 -11.82 23.59
CA GLY A 1040 -26.92 -10.75 23.86
C GLY A 1040 -26.49 -9.35 23.42
N HIS A 1041 -25.54 -9.26 22.47
CA HIS A 1041 -25.03 -8.00 21.90
C HIS A 1041 -25.37 -7.79 20.40
N ASP A 1042 -26.12 -8.71 19.79
CA ASP A 1042 -26.63 -8.65 18.40
C ASP A 1042 -25.59 -8.33 17.29
N TRP A 1043 -24.35 -8.78 17.47
CA TRP A 1043 -23.30 -8.70 16.45
C TRP A 1043 -23.54 -9.66 15.29
N SER A 1044 -23.18 -9.26 14.06
CA SER A 1044 -22.97 -10.22 12.97
C SER A 1044 -21.65 -10.97 13.20
N GLN A 1045 -21.62 -12.26 12.90
CA GLN A 1045 -20.42 -13.10 12.92
C GLN A 1045 -20.30 -13.85 11.60
N GLU A 1046 -19.14 -13.73 10.96
CA GLU A 1046 -18.73 -14.56 9.83
C GLU A 1046 -17.30 -15.06 10.02
N VAL A 1047 -16.95 -16.13 9.30
CA VAL A 1047 -15.56 -16.54 9.10
C VAL A 1047 -15.32 -16.52 7.61
N SER A 1048 -14.34 -15.73 7.20
CA SER A 1048 -13.98 -15.46 5.81
C SER A 1048 -12.52 -15.87 5.54
N GLU A 1049 -12.11 -15.74 4.29
CA GLU A 1049 -10.73 -15.95 3.86
C GLU A 1049 -10.04 -14.59 3.69
N GLY A 1050 -9.01 -14.35 4.50
CA GLY A 1050 -8.09 -13.22 4.38
C GLY A 1050 -6.74 -13.66 3.82
N TRP A 1051 -5.71 -12.83 3.98
CA TRP A 1051 -4.37 -13.08 3.45
C TRP A 1051 -3.30 -13.00 4.54
N TRP A 1052 -2.29 -13.85 4.43
CA TRP A 1052 -1.05 -13.82 5.21
C TRP A 1052 0.18 -13.86 4.29
N SER A 1053 1.26 -13.18 4.69
CA SER A 1053 2.53 -13.08 3.98
C SER A 1053 3.65 -13.85 4.72
N PRO A 1054 3.88 -15.14 4.45
CA PRO A 1054 4.97 -15.90 5.09
C PRO A 1054 6.38 -15.37 4.82
N ALA A 1055 6.56 -14.65 3.70
CA ALA A 1055 7.77 -13.94 3.30
C ALA A 1055 7.42 -12.96 2.18
N TYR A 1056 8.15 -11.85 2.05
CA TYR A 1056 7.99 -10.89 0.95
C TYR A 1056 7.88 -11.56 -0.44
N GLY A 1057 6.90 -11.16 -1.24
CA GLY A 1057 6.58 -11.70 -2.58
C GLY A 1057 5.61 -12.89 -2.56
N ARG A 1058 5.29 -13.46 -1.40
CA ARG A 1058 4.47 -14.66 -1.26
C ARG A 1058 3.31 -14.41 -0.31
N LYS A 1059 2.09 -14.74 -0.72
CA LYS A 1059 0.89 -14.73 0.16
C LYS A 1059 0.08 -16.00 0.06
N GLU A 1060 -0.55 -16.37 1.17
CA GLU A 1060 -1.40 -17.55 1.35
C GLU A 1060 -2.76 -17.13 1.95
N PRO A 1061 -3.84 -17.89 1.68
CA PRO A 1061 -5.12 -17.66 2.34
C PRO A 1061 -5.06 -18.01 3.83
N ALA A 1062 -5.67 -17.18 4.67
CA ALA A 1062 -5.73 -17.37 6.12
C ALA A 1062 -7.19 -17.23 6.63
N PRO A 1063 -7.66 -18.04 7.59
CA PRO A 1063 -9.00 -17.87 8.15
C PRO A 1063 -9.09 -16.57 8.96
N VAL A 1064 -10.17 -15.81 8.77
CA VAL A 1064 -10.44 -14.59 9.55
C VAL A 1064 -11.82 -14.67 10.16
N ALA A 1065 -11.92 -14.63 11.49
CA ALA A 1065 -13.20 -14.44 12.17
C ALA A 1065 -13.49 -12.93 12.28
N HIS A 1066 -14.62 -12.51 11.72
CA HIS A 1066 -15.04 -11.11 11.64
C HIS A 1066 -16.36 -10.92 12.41
N PHE A 1067 -16.37 -9.94 13.30
CA PHE A 1067 -17.52 -9.55 14.10
C PHE A 1067 -17.88 -8.09 13.80
N GLY A 1068 -19.12 -7.85 13.36
CA GLY A 1068 -19.57 -6.54 12.87
C GLY A 1068 -20.83 -6.04 13.57
N THR A 1069 -20.97 -4.72 13.72
CA THR A 1069 -22.24 -4.09 14.13
C THR A 1069 -22.32 -2.62 13.68
N VAL A 1070 -23.52 -2.05 13.75
CA VAL A 1070 -23.77 -0.61 13.54
C VAL A 1070 -24.56 -0.08 14.74
N ALA A 1071 -23.92 0.70 15.59
CA ALA A 1071 -24.44 1.02 16.92
C ALA A 1071 -24.16 2.49 17.32
N GLU A 1072 -25.01 3.03 18.19
CA GLU A 1072 -24.72 4.26 18.93
C GLU A 1072 -23.57 4.03 19.92
N LEU A 1073 -22.70 5.02 20.06
CA LEU A 1073 -21.56 4.96 20.98
C LEU A 1073 -21.89 5.56 22.37
N PRO A 1074 -21.33 4.99 23.47
CA PRO A 1074 -20.31 3.95 23.49
C PRO A 1074 -20.88 2.52 23.32
N THR A 1075 -20.16 1.70 22.56
CA THR A 1075 -20.44 0.27 22.33
C THR A 1075 -19.17 -0.55 22.53
N GLU A 1076 -19.32 -1.83 22.87
CA GLU A 1076 -18.21 -2.74 23.18
C GLU A 1076 -18.33 -4.09 22.47
N PHE A 1077 -17.18 -4.72 22.18
CA PHE A 1077 -17.03 -6.13 21.85
C PHE A 1077 -16.32 -6.86 22.99
N VAL A 1078 -16.65 -8.13 23.22
CA VAL A 1078 -15.96 -9.01 24.17
C VAL A 1078 -15.76 -10.39 23.56
N THR A 1079 -14.49 -10.79 23.48
CA THR A 1079 -14.03 -12.08 22.96
C THR A 1079 -13.16 -12.76 24.01
N LEU A 1080 -13.41 -14.04 24.27
CA LEU A 1080 -12.60 -14.87 25.15
C LEU A 1080 -11.72 -15.79 24.31
N LEU A 1081 -10.41 -15.59 24.41
CA LEU A 1081 -9.36 -16.36 23.76
C LEU A 1081 -8.99 -17.55 24.65
N VAL A 1082 -9.39 -18.76 24.26
CA VAL A 1082 -9.12 -20.01 24.99
C VAL A 1082 -8.06 -20.81 24.22
N PRO A 1083 -6.77 -20.75 24.60
CA PRO A 1083 -5.73 -21.52 23.95
C PRO A 1083 -5.78 -23.00 24.35
N GLY A 1084 -5.24 -23.89 23.51
CA GLY A 1084 -5.03 -25.29 23.87
C GLY A 1084 -6.18 -26.24 23.60
N VAL A 1085 -7.20 -25.79 22.84
CA VAL A 1085 -8.36 -26.59 22.46
C VAL A 1085 -7.92 -27.90 21.78
N GLU A 1086 -8.41 -29.04 22.27
CA GLU A 1086 -8.01 -30.35 21.75
C GLU A 1086 -8.79 -30.76 20.48
N LYS A 1087 -8.18 -31.67 19.68
CA LYS A 1087 -8.74 -32.14 18.41
C LYS A 1087 -9.89 -33.14 18.63
N GLY A 1088 -11.07 -32.59 18.91
CA GLY A 1088 -12.29 -33.36 19.19
C GLY A 1088 -13.21 -32.67 20.21
N GLU A 1089 -12.71 -31.65 20.90
CA GLU A 1089 -13.47 -30.76 21.77
C GLU A 1089 -14.51 -29.97 20.96
N GLN A 1090 -15.76 -29.89 21.46
CA GLN A 1090 -16.90 -29.35 20.70
C GLN A 1090 -17.61 -28.19 21.39
N GLU A 1091 -17.41 -28.02 22.69
CA GLU A 1091 -18.04 -26.98 23.50
C GLU A 1091 -17.06 -26.55 24.59
N LEU A 1092 -16.68 -25.27 24.57
CA LEU A 1092 -15.80 -24.65 25.57
C LEU A 1092 -16.58 -24.07 26.76
N GLY A 1093 -17.92 -24.15 26.71
CA GLY A 1093 -18.82 -23.45 27.62
C GLY A 1093 -19.33 -22.13 27.03
N LYS A 1094 -19.76 -21.20 27.89
CA LYS A 1094 -20.57 -20.04 27.50
C LYS A 1094 -20.15 -18.78 28.25
N ILE A 1095 -20.03 -17.65 27.54
CA ILE A 1095 -19.83 -16.33 28.12
C ILE A 1095 -21.06 -15.41 27.91
N VAL A 1096 -21.53 -14.79 28.99
CA VAL A 1096 -22.72 -13.93 29.02
C VAL A 1096 -22.43 -12.63 29.78
N ARG A 1097 -23.13 -11.55 29.43
CA ARG A 1097 -23.10 -10.29 30.18
C ARG A 1097 -23.94 -10.41 31.46
N ILE A 1098 -23.46 -9.86 32.58
CA ILE A 1098 -24.15 -9.89 33.87
C ILE A 1098 -25.24 -8.81 33.89
N GLU A 1099 -26.42 -9.14 34.44
CA GLU A 1099 -27.55 -8.20 34.53
C GLU A 1099 -27.19 -6.94 35.35
N GLY A 1100 -27.71 -5.78 34.91
CA GLY A 1100 -27.35 -4.46 35.48
C GLY A 1100 -26.07 -3.84 34.92
N SER A 1101 -25.33 -4.55 34.05
CA SER A 1101 -24.13 -4.01 33.39
C SER A 1101 -24.40 -2.78 32.51
N SER A 1102 -23.55 -1.76 32.63
CA SER A 1102 -23.55 -0.54 31.83
C SER A 1102 -22.12 -0.04 31.59
N ILE A 1103 -21.76 0.18 30.32
CA ILE A 1103 -20.44 0.66 29.87
C ILE A 1103 -20.03 1.95 30.60
N ALA A 1104 -21.00 2.79 30.97
CA ALA A 1104 -20.78 4.09 31.59
C ALA A 1104 -20.53 4.05 33.12
N LYS A 1105 -20.53 2.87 33.78
CA LYS A 1105 -20.30 2.74 35.23
C LYS A 1105 -19.58 1.45 35.64
N VAL A 1106 -20.18 0.31 35.29
CA VAL A 1106 -19.68 -1.03 35.63
C VAL A 1106 -20.24 -2.03 34.63
N CYS A 1107 -19.38 -2.82 33.98
CA CYS A 1107 -19.78 -3.88 33.07
C CYS A 1107 -19.13 -5.19 33.49
N GLY A 1108 -19.95 -6.23 33.67
CA GLY A 1108 -19.49 -7.56 34.08
C GLY A 1108 -19.87 -8.64 33.10
N TYR A 1109 -18.99 -9.64 33.00
CA TYR A 1109 -19.12 -10.82 32.17
C TYR A 1109 -18.95 -12.07 33.01
N ARG A 1110 -19.68 -13.11 32.67
CA ARG A 1110 -19.64 -14.44 33.30
C ARG A 1110 -19.35 -15.47 32.24
N TYR A 1111 -18.19 -16.08 32.32
CA TYR A 1111 -17.82 -17.27 31.58
C TYR A 1111 -18.05 -18.50 32.47
N ARG A 1112 -18.73 -19.50 31.95
CA ARG A 1112 -18.83 -20.82 32.56
C ARG A 1112 -18.31 -21.86 31.57
N THR A 1113 -17.35 -22.67 31.98
CA THR A 1113 -16.76 -23.71 31.13
C THR A 1113 -17.72 -24.89 30.94
N SER A 1114 -17.43 -25.75 29.95
CA SER A 1114 -18.08 -27.07 29.81
C SER A 1114 -17.75 -28.06 30.94
N SER A 1115 -16.83 -27.69 31.86
CA SER A 1115 -16.51 -28.41 33.10
C SER A 1115 -17.23 -27.85 34.35
N GLU A 1116 -18.17 -26.91 34.17
CA GLU A 1116 -18.93 -26.18 35.22
C GLU A 1116 -18.06 -25.29 36.14
N GLU A 1117 -16.89 -24.85 35.67
CA GLU A 1117 -16.07 -23.84 36.34
C GLU A 1117 -16.64 -22.45 36.04
N GLU A 1118 -16.76 -21.58 37.06
CA GLU A 1118 -17.43 -20.28 36.94
C GLU A 1118 -16.44 -19.12 37.15
N HIS A 1119 -16.36 -18.24 36.16
CA HIS A 1119 -15.43 -17.11 36.07
C HIS A 1119 -16.20 -15.81 35.80
N CYS A 1120 -16.21 -14.87 36.73
CA CYS A 1120 -16.80 -13.54 36.55
C CYS A 1120 -15.74 -12.44 36.50
N ILE A 1121 -15.83 -11.57 35.50
CA ILE A 1121 -14.85 -10.54 35.17
C ILE A 1121 -15.60 -9.20 35.06
N VAL A 1122 -15.21 -8.21 35.87
CA VAL A 1122 -15.93 -6.95 36.05
C VAL A 1122 -15.00 -5.76 35.86
N PHE A 1123 -15.41 -4.82 35.02
CA PHE A 1123 -14.73 -3.56 34.74
C PHE A 1123 -15.57 -2.41 35.31
N GLY A 1124 -14.98 -1.52 36.12
CA GLY A 1124 -15.65 -0.36 36.73
C GLY A 1124 -14.86 0.94 36.54
N THR A 1125 -15.52 2.09 36.70
CA THR A 1125 -14.81 3.37 36.70
C THR A 1125 -13.90 3.47 37.95
N ALA A 1126 -12.62 3.75 37.75
CA ALA A 1126 -11.63 3.79 38.83
C ALA A 1126 -12.00 4.78 39.94
N GLY A 1127 -12.36 4.26 41.13
CA GLY A 1127 -12.72 5.07 42.29
C GLY A 1127 -14.17 5.55 42.34
N GLU A 1128 -15.03 5.16 41.39
CA GLU A 1128 -16.48 5.29 41.56
C GLU A 1128 -17.05 4.05 42.26
N HIS A 1129 -17.93 4.25 43.22
CA HIS A 1129 -18.62 3.15 43.88
C HIS A 1129 -19.66 2.51 42.95
N TRP A 1130 -19.54 1.20 42.72
CA TRP A 1130 -20.46 0.44 41.89
C TRP A 1130 -21.11 -0.73 42.63
N THR A 1131 -22.17 -1.28 42.03
CA THR A 1131 -22.89 -2.47 42.50
C THR A 1131 -23.32 -3.27 41.28
N LEU A 1132 -23.05 -4.58 41.28
CA LEU A 1132 -23.43 -5.48 40.19
C LEU A 1132 -23.81 -6.84 40.78
N GLY A 1133 -25.09 -7.22 40.66
CA GLY A 1133 -25.65 -8.36 41.39
C GLY A 1133 -25.39 -8.23 42.91
N PRO A 1134 -24.84 -9.26 43.59
CA PRO A 1134 -24.51 -9.20 45.02
C PRO A 1134 -23.23 -8.40 45.33
N TRP A 1135 -22.43 -8.03 44.33
CA TRP A 1135 -21.10 -7.44 44.53
C TRP A 1135 -21.12 -5.92 44.64
N ARG A 1136 -20.26 -5.36 45.50
CA ARG A 1136 -19.98 -3.91 45.57
C ARG A 1136 -18.49 -3.64 45.72
N SER A 1137 -17.98 -2.64 45.03
CA SER A 1137 -16.58 -2.22 45.09
C SER A 1137 -16.43 -0.78 44.57
N ASP A 1138 -15.22 -0.25 44.66
CA ASP A 1138 -14.72 0.95 43.99
C ASP A 1138 -13.49 0.66 43.10
N ALA A 1139 -13.24 -0.62 42.81
CA ALA A 1139 -12.14 -1.10 41.99
C ALA A 1139 -12.38 -0.83 40.50
N GLU A 1140 -11.29 -0.56 39.78
CA GLU A 1140 -11.31 -0.39 38.32
C GLU A 1140 -11.48 -1.73 37.59
N PHE A 1141 -10.96 -2.80 38.19
CA PHE A 1141 -11.09 -4.16 37.71
C PHE A 1141 -11.30 -5.12 38.89
N MET A 1142 -12.16 -6.12 38.72
CA MET A 1142 -12.36 -7.23 39.64
C MET A 1142 -12.60 -8.52 38.88
N TYR A 1143 -11.98 -9.62 39.32
CA TYR A 1143 -12.27 -10.98 38.85
C TYR A 1143 -12.59 -11.87 40.06
N TRP A 1144 -13.59 -12.73 39.92
CA TRP A 1144 -13.87 -13.82 40.85
C TRP A 1144 -13.97 -15.13 40.06
N GLY A 1145 -13.37 -16.21 40.57
CA GLY A 1145 -13.49 -17.56 40.01
C GLY A 1145 -13.79 -18.63 41.07
N VAL A 1146 -14.45 -19.71 40.63
CA VAL A 1146 -14.61 -20.97 41.38
C VAL A 1146 -14.07 -22.11 40.51
N GLU A 1147 -13.09 -22.84 41.03
CA GLU A 1147 -12.51 -24.01 40.35
C GLU A 1147 -13.46 -25.23 40.42
N ARG A 1148 -13.21 -26.24 39.60
CA ARG A 1148 -14.06 -27.45 39.49
C ARG A 1148 -14.24 -28.26 40.78
N ASP A 1149 -13.39 -28.05 41.79
CA ASP A 1149 -13.53 -28.69 43.10
C ASP A 1149 -14.59 -28.01 44.00
N GLY A 1150 -15.09 -26.82 43.62
CA GLY A 1150 -16.06 -26.02 44.40
C GLY A 1150 -15.49 -25.39 45.68
N LEU A 1151 -14.26 -25.72 46.06
CA LEU A 1151 -13.61 -25.39 47.32
C LEU A 1151 -12.46 -24.39 47.15
N THR A 1152 -11.82 -24.40 45.98
CA THR A 1152 -10.76 -23.48 45.58
C THR A 1152 -11.39 -22.28 44.87
N ARG A 1153 -11.16 -21.09 45.42
CA ARG A 1153 -11.83 -19.85 45.03
C ARG A 1153 -10.82 -18.72 44.89
N THR A 1154 -10.97 -17.93 43.85
CA THR A 1154 -10.06 -16.82 43.54
C THR A 1154 -10.85 -15.51 43.55
N LEU A 1155 -10.32 -14.47 44.20
CA LEU A 1155 -10.81 -13.09 44.09
C LEU A 1155 -9.63 -12.15 43.82
N ILE A 1156 -9.66 -11.48 42.68
CA ILE A 1156 -8.65 -10.51 42.25
C ILE A 1156 -9.33 -9.15 42.14
N PHE A 1157 -8.66 -8.08 42.59
CA PHE A 1157 -9.06 -6.72 42.26
C PHE A 1157 -7.86 -5.81 42.01
N CYS A 1158 -8.05 -4.78 41.18
CA CYS A 1158 -7.03 -3.81 40.84
C CYS A 1158 -7.54 -2.39 40.99
N ASN A 1159 -6.65 -1.50 41.44
CA ASN A 1159 -6.89 -0.07 41.62
C ASN A 1159 -8.16 0.22 42.45
N GLY A 1160 -8.36 -0.49 43.57
CA GLY A 1160 -9.55 -0.42 44.44
C GLY A 1160 -9.22 -0.28 45.92
N THR A 1161 -10.20 0.07 46.75
CA THR A 1161 -10.06 0.15 48.22
C THR A 1161 -10.83 -0.93 48.97
N TYR A 1162 -11.86 -1.57 48.37
CA TYR A 1162 -12.57 -2.69 49.01
C TYR A 1162 -13.31 -3.62 48.03
N VAL A 1163 -13.71 -4.79 48.52
CA VAL A 1163 -14.76 -5.64 47.89
C VAL A 1163 -15.76 -6.12 48.96
N GLU A 1164 -17.05 -6.03 48.62
CA GLU A 1164 -18.17 -6.63 49.34
C GLU A 1164 -18.94 -7.62 48.47
N ASN A 1165 -19.51 -8.65 49.11
CA ASN A 1165 -20.55 -9.49 48.53
C ASN A 1165 -21.71 -9.60 49.54
N SER A 1166 -22.95 -9.43 49.06
CA SER A 1166 -24.18 -9.62 49.85
C SER A 1166 -24.22 -8.83 51.18
N GLY A 1167 -23.59 -7.65 51.21
CA GLY A 1167 -23.48 -6.80 52.39
C GLY A 1167 -22.39 -7.20 53.40
N ARG A 1168 -21.60 -8.25 53.12
CA ARG A 1168 -20.38 -8.58 53.88
C ARG A 1168 -19.16 -7.95 53.22
N ARG A 1169 -18.28 -7.36 54.03
CA ARG A 1169 -16.95 -6.92 53.60
C ARG A 1169 -16.05 -8.14 53.53
N ILE A 1170 -15.47 -8.43 52.36
CA ILE A 1170 -14.49 -9.51 52.18
C ILE A 1170 -13.09 -8.96 52.46
N VAL A 1171 -12.78 -7.81 51.85
CA VAL A 1171 -11.47 -7.17 51.91
C VAL A 1171 -11.60 -5.64 51.89
N SER A 1172 -10.71 -4.95 52.58
CA SER A 1172 -10.61 -3.49 52.58
C SER A 1172 -9.18 -3.01 52.76
N SER A 1173 -8.89 -1.80 52.30
CA SER A 1173 -7.68 -1.05 52.64
C SER A 1173 -8.01 0.40 53.02
N LYS A 1174 -7.07 1.05 53.71
CA LYS A 1174 -7.08 2.50 53.98
C LYS A 1174 -6.58 3.33 52.79
N GLN A 1175 -6.00 2.69 51.77
CA GLN A 1175 -5.52 3.33 50.54
C GLN A 1175 -5.94 2.50 49.31
N ARG A 1176 -5.73 3.04 48.11
CA ARG A 1176 -6.04 2.32 46.87
C ARG A 1176 -4.91 1.32 46.58
N ILE A 1177 -5.29 0.05 46.44
CA ILE A 1177 -4.39 -1.10 46.21
C ILE A 1177 -4.19 -1.26 44.70
N THR A 1178 -2.94 -1.44 44.25
CA THR A 1178 -2.63 -1.58 42.81
C THR A 1178 -3.09 -2.93 42.29
N ARG A 1179 -2.63 -4.03 42.90
CA ARG A 1179 -3.13 -5.40 42.69
C ARG A 1179 -3.35 -6.14 44.01
N CYS A 1180 -4.41 -6.92 44.10
CA CYS A 1180 -4.60 -7.92 45.15
C CYS A 1180 -5.20 -9.18 44.54
N GLU A 1181 -4.63 -10.33 44.91
CA GLU A 1181 -5.11 -11.67 44.59
C GLU A 1181 -5.31 -12.41 45.93
N LEU A 1182 -6.53 -12.87 46.17
CA LEU A 1182 -6.91 -13.70 47.31
C LEU A 1182 -7.21 -15.10 46.78
N MET A 1183 -6.42 -16.08 47.21
CA MET A 1183 -6.60 -17.50 46.86
C MET A 1183 -7.12 -18.23 48.10
N GLY A 1184 -8.37 -18.69 48.06
CA GLY A 1184 -9.04 -19.38 49.15
C GLY A 1184 -9.14 -20.88 48.88
N LYS A 1185 -8.88 -21.72 49.88
CA LYS A 1185 -9.11 -23.16 49.82
C LYS A 1185 -9.72 -23.63 51.15
N GLY A 1186 -11.04 -23.75 51.18
CA GLY A 1186 -11.79 -23.81 52.43
C GLY A 1186 -11.50 -22.57 53.29
N LYS A 1187 -11.11 -22.78 54.56
CA LYS A 1187 -10.90 -21.69 55.53
C LYS A 1187 -9.59 -20.93 55.40
N GLU A 1188 -8.62 -21.45 54.66
CA GLU A 1188 -7.34 -20.76 54.43
C GLU A 1188 -7.47 -19.83 53.22
N THR A 1189 -7.07 -18.57 53.39
CA THR A 1189 -6.99 -17.58 52.31
C THR A 1189 -5.59 -16.98 52.28
N THR A 1190 -4.84 -17.20 51.20
CA THR A 1190 -3.55 -16.53 50.98
C THR A 1190 -3.76 -15.17 50.34
N VAL A 1191 -2.84 -14.23 50.61
CA VAL A 1191 -2.89 -12.85 50.11
C VAL A 1191 -1.63 -12.53 49.34
N HIS A 1192 -1.77 -12.29 48.03
CA HIS A 1192 -0.72 -11.82 47.14
C HIS A 1192 -1.07 -10.39 46.71
N SER A 1193 -0.18 -9.43 46.94
CA SER A 1193 -0.45 -8.02 46.64
C SER A 1193 0.83 -7.19 46.62
N SER A 1194 0.81 -6.12 45.83
CA SER A 1194 1.80 -5.03 45.84
C SER A 1194 1.87 -4.26 47.16
N GLU A 1195 0.74 -4.13 47.89
CA GLU A 1195 0.64 -3.32 49.12
C GLU A 1195 0.13 -4.14 50.32
N LYS A 1196 0.64 -5.37 50.49
CA LYS A 1196 0.13 -6.39 51.42
C LYS A 1196 -0.14 -5.91 52.86
N GLU A 1197 0.72 -5.05 53.43
CA GLU A 1197 0.55 -4.49 54.78
C GLU A 1197 -0.68 -3.55 54.92
N SER A 1198 -1.19 -3.05 53.80
CA SER A 1198 -2.35 -2.14 53.78
C SER A 1198 -3.68 -2.86 53.70
N ILE A 1199 -3.69 -4.19 53.56
CA ILE A 1199 -4.88 -5.00 53.30
C ILE A 1199 -5.38 -5.63 54.60
N VAL A 1200 -6.70 -5.50 54.83
CA VAL A 1200 -7.43 -6.25 55.86
C VAL A 1200 -8.42 -7.16 55.15
N VAL A 1201 -8.23 -8.47 55.28
CA VAL A 1201 -9.23 -9.50 54.93
C VAL A 1201 -10.13 -9.70 56.15
N HIS A 1202 -11.45 -9.72 55.94
CA HIS A 1202 -12.46 -9.72 57.00
C HIS A 1202 -13.29 -11.00 57.08
N ASP A 1203 -13.46 -11.72 55.96
CA ASP A 1203 -14.21 -12.97 55.87
C ASP A 1203 -13.46 -13.95 54.94
N SER A 1204 -13.74 -15.25 55.05
CA SER A 1204 -13.18 -16.28 54.17
C SER A 1204 -13.89 -16.28 52.82
N LEU A 1205 -13.16 -16.62 51.74
CA LEU A 1205 -13.79 -16.85 50.43
C LEU A 1205 -14.75 -18.06 50.44
N GLU A 1206 -14.65 -18.96 51.42
CA GLU A 1206 -15.57 -20.09 51.67
C GLU A 1206 -17.03 -19.64 51.82
N GLY A 1207 -17.28 -18.44 52.36
CA GLY A 1207 -18.63 -17.92 52.64
C GLY A 1207 -19.31 -17.19 51.48
N ILE A 1208 -18.67 -17.09 50.32
CA ILE A 1208 -19.20 -16.41 49.13
C ILE A 1208 -19.99 -17.44 48.30
N PRO A 1209 -21.32 -17.32 48.11
CA PRO A 1209 -22.06 -18.26 47.27
C PRO A 1209 -21.60 -18.18 45.81
N SER A 1210 -21.55 -19.33 45.11
CA SER A 1210 -21.69 -19.35 43.65
C SER A 1210 -23.05 -18.77 43.26
N GLU A 1211 -23.25 -18.27 42.04
CA GLU A 1211 -24.56 -17.68 41.73
C GLU A 1211 -25.69 -18.72 41.66
N LEU A 1212 -25.36 -20.01 41.49
CA LEU A 1212 -26.29 -21.14 41.65
C LEU A 1212 -26.81 -21.26 43.11
N GLU A 1213 -25.94 -21.04 44.11
CA GLU A 1213 -26.34 -20.99 45.51
C GLU A 1213 -27.12 -19.70 45.81
N ALA A 1214 -26.74 -18.56 45.23
CA ALA A 1214 -27.45 -17.30 45.42
C ALA A 1214 -28.90 -17.33 44.88
N VAL A 1215 -29.10 -17.88 43.68
CA VAL A 1215 -30.45 -18.02 43.08
C VAL A 1215 -31.32 -19.01 43.86
N SER A 1216 -30.75 -20.09 44.40
CA SER A 1216 -31.52 -21.02 45.24
C SER A 1216 -31.88 -20.41 46.60
N LEU A 1217 -30.98 -19.66 47.25
CA LEU A 1217 -31.24 -18.98 48.52
C LEU A 1217 -32.33 -17.89 48.44
N VAL A 1218 -32.50 -17.23 47.30
CA VAL A 1218 -33.60 -16.26 47.07
C VAL A 1218 -34.97 -16.94 47.02
N SER A 1219 -35.04 -18.26 46.78
CA SER A 1219 -36.32 -19.01 46.73
C SER A 1219 -36.87 -19.43 48.10
N THR A 1220 -36.17 -19.19 49.21
CA THR A 1220 -36.50 -19.78 50.53
C THR A 1220 -36.57 -18.77 51.69
N LEU A 1221 -37.53 -17.84 51.65
CA LEU A 1221 -38.02 -17.09 52.84
C LEU A 1221 -39.56 -17.01 52.85
N PRO A 1222 -40.21 -16.86 54.03
CA PRO A 1222 -41.53 -17.44 54.25
C PRO A 1222 -42.72 -16.50 53.98
N ASP A 1223 -43.79 -17.09 53.42
CA ASP A 1223 -45.11 -16.47 53.31
C ASP A 1223 -45.72 -16.19 54.70
N SER A 1224 -46.05 -14.92 54.98
CA SER A 1224 -46.71 -14.51 56.22
C SER A 1224 -47.91 -13.58 56.00
N LYS A 1225 -49.06 -14.19 55.70
CA LYS A 1225 -50.43 -13.73 56.00
C LYS A 1225 -50.76 -12.25 55.75
N THR A 1226 -51.53 -12.01 54.70
CA THR A 1226 -52.78 -11.22 54.83
C THR A 1226 -53.93 -12.06 54.26
N GLY A 1227 -55.15 -11.87 54.74
CA GLY A 1227 -56.28 -12.71 54.35
C GLY A 1227 -57.57 -11.91 54.14
N SER A 1228 -58.44 -12.42 53.28
CA SER A 1228 -59.81 -11.91 53.13
C SER A 1228 -60.78 -13.04 52.75
N GLN A 1229 -61.70 -13.31 53.67
CA GLN A 1229 -63.06 -13.84 53.54
C GLN A 1229 -63.32 -15.12 52.71
N GLU A 1230 -64.00 -16.07 53.38
CA GLU A 1230 -64.66 -17.23 52.80
C GLU A 1230 -65.92 -16.84 52.01
N MET A 1231 -66.31 -17.67 51.03
CA MET A 1231 -67.64 -18.31 50.94
C MET A 1231 -67.55 -19.51 49.96
N PRO A 1232 -68.36 -20.59 50.08
CA PRO A 1232 -67.83 -21.93 49.80
C PRO A 1232 -68.55 -22.79 48.72
N SER A 1233 -67.96 -23.98 48.52
CA SER A 1233 -68.54 -25.24 48.00
C SER A 1233 -68.52 -25.51 46.49
N GLY A 1234 -68.00 -26.70 46.10
CA GLY A 1234 -67.80 -27.07 44.69
C GLY A 1234 -67.25 -28.47 44.36
N ARG A 1235 -67.44 -29.48 45.24
CA ARG A 1235 -67.27 -30.95 45.03
C ARG A 1235 -66.12 -31.44 44.12
N THR A 1236 -64.97 -31.88 44.67
CA THR A 1236 -64.67 -33.27 45.09
C THR A 1236 -64.58 -34.35 43.99
N GLY A 1237 -63.35 -34.79 43.70
CA GLY A 1237 -62.94 -36.20 43.61
C GLY A 1237 -63.29 -37.01 42.35
N VAL A 1238 -62.27 -37.36 41.55
CA VAL A 1238 -61.35 -38.48 41.89
C VAL A 1238 -59.92 -37.96 41.88
#